data_AF-A0A1G2TEB0-F1
#
_entry.id   AF-A0A1G2TEB0-F1
#
_cell.length_a   1.000
_cell.length_b   1.000
_cell.length_c   1.000
_cell.angle_alpha   90.00
_cell.angle_beta   90.00
_cell.angle_gamma   90.00
#
_symmetry.space_group_name_H-M   'P 1'
#
loop_
_entity.id
_entity.type
_entity.pdbx_description
1 polymer ?
#
loop_
_entity_poly.entity_id
_entity_poly.type
_entity_poly.pdbx_seq_one_letter_code
_entity_poly.pdbx_strand_id
1 'polypeptide(L)'
;MTKQRIAKIAGIAVGATVAFGSLVPMVGAVTIAELQAQINALMAQLASLQGGSVSTGMTACTFTRSLTIGSTGADVTCLQNYLTGTGHFTFSGGSTGYFGSVTQAAVAAWQAANGIAPAVGYFGPISQARYSAVAVTTVPGTTVPGTTIPGGTVGLSTPGVEGTVTVSLNPSPASAKLYEGDSNKDVLGIKLEAKTSDIRIERIKLKLDENDTTSTSDTDFYRKIASRVYIKDGSAVLGSADLNINTVVKDGTSYYITVAGLGFIVPKNTTKVLTVALDAMSAWDDTFNGDAWTVTVPVDGVRGVDGAAVNQYGPATAFNRDFTSNGELAESATLAVSLNSGSSLANQVICTSSTDEDECDELELMKVDFKAEKDDVTLTDLVVDINMTGGDTATATTAWLYDGSTLVGSATIVELTGANSATFDDIDFVVPKDMTKTLSVKVDIRDTDATTNSFAADIDTDDVTAENAQGTGITESGSAAGRVIEVRKVGPQITLVSKSITTDGVPQNDTGPTSANRSTSTLSATFNLKIKAVGGDLTFGRGGSSTSLFATTTGSFAIYRNGTYDGTIGSSATSTSYTIPSACTSVGTQSCTLAEGAEVTIPVTFQILGRQVVTGSTLTVGSLYAVGFEGFTWHSAAADTQRTTFMATSTDWRTADVSFP
;
A
#
# COMPACT_ATOMS: atom_id res chain seq x y z
N MET A 1 39.34 47.97 29.46
CA MET A 1 39.79 48.18 30.86
C MET A 1 38.96 49.32 31.46
N THR A 2 37.74 49.02 31.89
CA THR A 2 37.32 48.93 33.33
C THR A 2 37.59 50.22 34.10
N LYS A 3 36.64 51.17 34.03
CA LYS A 3 35.46 51.35 34.91
C LYS A 3 35.81 51.93 36.28
N GLN A 4 35.38 53.18 36.47
CA GLN A 4 34.97 53.74 37.74
C GLN A 4 33.49 54.14 37.64
N ARG A 5 32.74 53.95 38.74
CA ARG A 5 32.06 55.00 39.53
C ARG A 5 31.10 54.35 40.55
N ILE A 6 31.39 54.49 41.86
CA ILE A 6 30.72 55.38 42.86
C ILE A 6 29.38 54.76 43.36
N ALA A 7 29.32 54.08 44.52
CA ALA A 7 29.21 54.54 45.94
C ALA A 7 27.72 54.70 46.39
N LYS A 8 27.17 54.31 47.56
CA LYS A 8 27.56 53.88 48.93
C LYS A 8 26.33 53.11 49.52
N ILE A 9 26.43 51.89 50.10
CA ILE A 9 26.67 51.49 51.51
C ILE A 9 25.53 51.80 52.53
N ALA A 10 24.94 50.73 53.10
CA ALA A 10 24.86 50.38 54.55
C ALA A 10 23.68 49.40 54.77
N GLY A 11 23.76 48.28 55.50
CA GLY A 11 24.70 47.85 56.53
C GLY A 11 23.96 47.59 57.85
N ILE A 12 23.72 46.32 58.15
CA ILE A 12 23.12 45.80 59.39
C ILE A 12 24.12 45.96 60.57
N ALA A 13 23.59 46.21 61.79
CA ALA A 13 24.02 45.64 63.11
C ALA A 13 24.35 46.63 64.27
N VAL A 14 23.93 46.20 65.49
CA VAL A 14 24.44 46.50 66.88
C VAL A 14 24.18 47.95 67.38
N GLY A 15 23.69 48.28 68.59
CA GLY A 15 23.62 47.65 69.91
C GLY A 15 24.34 48.56 70.95
N ALA A 16 23.74 48.79 72.13
CA ALA A 16 24.30 49.34 73.40
C ALA A 16 24.05 50.83 73.82
N THR A 17 22.91 51.05 74.52
CA THR A 17 22.69 51.54 75.92
C THR A 17 23.46 52.69 76.65
N VAL A 18 22.68 53.44 77.48
CA VAL A 18 22.97 54.24 78.72
C VAL A 18 23.23 55.76 78.50
N ALA A 19 22.65 56.80 79.15
CA ALA A 19 21.71 57.13 80.26
C ALA A 19 21.18 58.58 80.01
N PHE A 20 20.12 59.19 80.59
CA PHE A 20 19.77 59.49 82.00
C PHE A 20 18.38 60.23 82.02
N GLY A 21 17.55 60.04 83.06
CA GLY A 21 16.74 61.15 83.63
C GLY A 21 15.21 61.21 83.44
N SER A 22 14.47 60.54 84.35
CA SER A 22 13.25 60.95 85.08
C SER A 22 11.94 61.41 84.38
N LEU A 23 10.84 60.82 84.91
CA LEU A 23 9.41 61.22 84.97
C LEU A 23 8.46 60.61 83.92
N VAL A 24 7.52 59.82 84.45
CA VAL A 24 6.37 59.18 83.78
C VAL A 24 5.39 60.28 83.31
N PRO A 25 4.79 60.13 82.12
CA PRO A 25 3.35 59.88 82.12
C PRO A 25 2.90 58.82 81.10
N MET A 26 1.81 58.16 81.47
CA MET A 26 0.76 57.52 80.68
C MET A 26 1.01 57.17 79.20
N VAL A 27 0.61 55.93 78.89
CA VAL A 27 0.02 55.49 77.61
C VAL A 27 -0.65 56.66 76.87
N GLY A 28 0.03 57.18 75.85
CA GLY A 28 -0.56 57.99 74.80
C GLY A 28 -1.11 57.05 73.74
N ALA A 29 -2.38 57.22 73.40
CA ALA A 29 -3.06 56.49 72.34
C ALA A 29 -2.21 56.49 71.05
N VAL A 30 -2.16 55.34 70.37
CA VAL A 30 -1.70 55.27 68.98
C VAL A 30 -2.48 56.34 68.22
N THR A 31 -1.78 57.36 67.74
CA THR A 31 -2.45 58.50 67.14
C THR A 31 -3.04 58.06 65.80
N ILE A 32 -4.17 58.65 65.41
CA ILE A 32 -4.78 58.43 64.09
C ILE A 32 -3.74 58.64 62.96
N ALA A 33 -2.75 59.51 63.18
CA ALA A 33 -1.65 59.75 62.24
C ALA A 33 -0.70 58.55 62.07
N GLU A 34 -0.38 57.81 63.15
CA GLU A 34 0.46 56.61 63.08
C GLU A 34 -0.29 55.43 62.47
N LEU A 35 -1.60 55.32 62.73
CA LEU A 35 -2.47 54.36 62.04
C LEU A 35 -2.63 54.72 60.55
N GLN A 36 -2.71 55.99 60.20
CA GLN A 36 -2.77 56.44 58.80
C GLN A 36 -1.44 56.23 58.07
N ALA A 37 -0.30 56.39 58.75
CA ALA A 37 1.02 56.09 58.19
C ALA A 37 1.20 54.58 57.95
N GLN A 38 0.69 53.72 58.84
CA GLN A 38 0.64 52.28 58.63
C GLN A 38 -0.32 51.88 57.51
N ILE A 39 -1.49 52.52 57.39
CA ILE A 39 -2.43 52.31 56.27
C ILE A 39 -1.80 52.76 54.93
N ASN A 40 -1.07 53.87 54.90
CA ASN A 40 -0.38 54.32 53.68
C ASN A 40 0.83 53.44 53.33
N ALA A 41 1.55 52.91 54.32
CA ALA A 41 2.61 51.92 54.08
C ALA A 41 2.03 50.59 53.59
N LEU A 42 0.89 50.15 54.13
CA LEU A 42 0.19 48.95 53.68
C LEU A 42 -0.44 49.14 52.29
N MET A 43 -0.92 50.35 51.97
CA MET A 43 -1.37 50.75 50.62
C MET A 43 -0.21 50.83 49.62
N ALA A 44 0.97 51.29 50.03
CA ALA A 44 2.18 51.27 49.19
C ALA A 44 2.73 49.85 48.99
N GLN A 45 2.58 48.98 49.99
CA GLN A 45 2.91 47.56 49.87
C GLN A 45 1.91 46.84 48.95
N LEU A 46 0.61 47.15 49.05
CA LEU A 46 -0.42 46.74 48.09
C LEU A 46 -0.17 47.29 46.68
N ALA A 47 0.30 48.53 46.53
CA ALA A 47 0.67 49.09 45.23
C ALA A 47 1.93 48.44 44.64
N SER A 48 2.89 48.01 45.48
CA SER A 48 4.07 47.24 45.04
C SER A 48 3.73 45.78 44.68
N LEU A 49 2.71 45.20 45.31
CA LEU A 49 2.14 43.91 44.90
C LEU A 49 1.17 44.03 43.70
N GLN A 50 0.65 45.23 43.41
CA GLN A 50 -0.19 45.52 42.23
C GLN A 50 0.59 46.10 41.04
N GLY A 51 1.87 46.44 41.22
CA GLY A 51 2.76 46.97 40.17
C GLY A 51 3.74 45.97 39.58
N GLY A 52 3.84 44.75 40.13
CA GLY A 52 4.48 43.64 39.45
C GLY A 52 3.47 43.01 38.50
N SER A 53 3.60 43.28 37.20
CA SER A 53 2.88 42.55 36.15
C SER A 53 3.29 41.07 36.16
N VAL A 54 2.76 40.30 37.11
CA VAL A 54 2.57 38.87 36.92
C VAL A 54 1.38 38.80 35.98
N SER A 55 1.67 38.51 34.72
CA SER A 55 0.68 38.23 33.68
C SER A 55 -0.38 37.27 34.22
N THR A 56 -1.49 37.81 34.69
CA THR A 56 -2.75 37.12 34.96
C THR A 56 -3.58 36.97 33.70
N GLY A 57 -2.93 37.01 32.52
CA GLY A 57 -3.34 36.11 31.45
C GLY A 57 -2.96 34.71 31.89
N MET A 58 -3.92 33.93 32.36
CA MET A 58 -3.79 32.47 32.34
C MET A 58 -3.80 32.08 30.86
N THR A 59 -2.69 32.34 30.17
CA THR A 59 -2.43 31.80 28.85
C THR A 59 -2.39 30.29 29.08
N ALA A 60 -3.39 29.57 28.57
CA ALA A 60 -3.37 28.13 28.54
C ALA A 60 -1.97 27.69 28.06
N CYS A 61 -1.30 26.85 28.84
CA CYS A 61 0.03 26.38 28.51
C CYS A 61 -0.05 25.68 27.14
N THR A 62 0.57 26.25 26.11
CA THR A 62 0.64 25.59 24.80
C THR A 62 1.78 24.59 24.83
N PHE A 63 1.44 23.30 24.83
CA PHE A 63 2.41 22.21 24.77
C PHE A 63 2.63 21.81 23.31
N THR A 64 3.84 22.07 22.77
CA THR A 64 4.21 21.70 21.40
C THR A 64 5.03 20.41 21.31
N ARG A 65 5.35 19.80 22.47
CA ARG A 65 6.05 18.53 22.59
C ARG A 65 5.56 17.76 23.81
N SER A 66 5.73 16.44 23.78
CA SER A 66 5.47 15.58 24.92
C SER A 66 6.49 15.78 26.03
N LEU A 67 6.05 15.71 27.29
CA LEU A 67 6.91 15.88 28.46
C LEU A 67 7.01 14.55 29.23
N THR A 68 8.23 14.17 29.58
CA THR A 68 8.58 12.94 30.32
C THR A 68 9.77 13.19 31.25
N ILE A 69 10.15 12.18 32.05
CA ILE A 69 11.30 12.26 32.95
C ILE A 69 12.54 12.75 32.19
N GLY A 70 13.23 13.74 32.75
CA GLY A 70 14.39 14.39 32.16
C GLY A 70 14.06 15.61 31.29
N SER A 71 12.79 15.89 31.00
CA SER A 71 12.40 17.11 30.28
C SER A 71 12.69 18.35 31.13
N THR A 72 13.23 19.39 30.51
CA THR A 72 13.42 20.70 31.14
C THR A 72 12.87 21.82 30.27
N GLY A 73 12.42 22.91 30.88
CA GLY A 73 12.05 24.12 30.15
C GLY A 73 10.80 24.81 30.69
N ALA A 74 10.42 25.90 30.02
CA ALA A 74 9.27 26.71 30.41
C ALA A 74 7.94 25.97 30.30
N ASP A 75 7.83 25.00 29.40
CA ASP A 75 6.69 24.09 29.26
C ASP A 75 6.54 23.19 30.50
N VAL A 76 7.64 22.66 31.03
CA VAL A 76 7.64 21.88 32.28
C VAL A 76 7.26 22.76 33.47
N THR A 77 7.79 23.98 33.57
CA THR A 77 7.40 24.94 34.61
C THR A 77 5.90 25.26 34.53
N CYS A 78 5.35 25.42 33.32
CA CYS A 78 3.93 25.69 33.10
C CYS A 78 3.06 24.51 33.55
N LEU A 79 3.46 23.27 33.21
CA LEU A 79 2.79 22.05 33.65
C LEU A 79 2.82 21.91 35.18
N GLN A 80 3.97 22.16 35.83
CA GLN A 80 4.10 22.07 37.29
C GLN A 80 3.24 23.11 38.01
N ASN A 81 3.16 24.34 37.49
CA ASN A 81 2.28 25.39 38.03
C ASN A 81 0.81 24.97 37.94
N TYR A 82 0.40 24.42 36.80
CA TYR A 82 -0.96 23.91 36.62
C TYR A 82 -1.28 22.73 37.56
N LEU A 83 -0.37 21.77 37.68
CA LEU A 83 -0.54 20.63 38.59
C LEU A 83 -0.54 21.06 40.06
N THR A 84 0.17 22.13 40.42
CA THR A 84 0.10 22.74 41.75
C THR A 84 -1.27 23.35 41.99
N GLY A 85 -1.79 24.10 41.02
CA GLY A 85 -3.12 24.73 41.09
C GLY A 85 -4.27 23.73 41.17
N THR A 86 -4.10 22.54 40.60
CA THR A 86 -5.07 21.42 40.68
C THR A 86 -4.83 20.49 41.88
N GLY A 87 -3.82 20.77 42.71
CA GLY A 87 -3.53 20.00 43.93
C GLY A 87 -2.81 18.67 43.70
N HIS A 88 -2.33 18.39 42.49
CA HIS A 88 -1.63 17.14 42.15
C HIS A 88 -0.11 17.24 42.26
N PHE A 89 0.47 18.44 42.36
CA PHE A 89 1.91 18.65 42.56
C PHE A 89 2.20 19.26 43.94
N THR A 90 2.92 18.53 44.79
CA THR A 90 3.11 18.86 46.22
C THR A 90 4.56 19.18 46.59
N PHE A 91 5.39 19.60 45.63
CA PHE A 91 6.79 19.91 45.90
C PHE A 91 6.97 21.31 46.54
N SER A 92 7.60 21.37 47.71
CA SER A 92 7.76 22.61 48.50
C SER A 92 8.72 23.63 47.89
N GLY A 93 9.59 23.22 46.95
CA GLY A 93 10.48 24.13 46.22
C GLY A 93 9.84 24.84 45.02
N GLY A 94 8.54 24.62 44.76
CA GLY A 94 7.82 25.20 43.62
C GLY A 94 8.20 24.59 42.27
N SER A 95 7.73 25.19 41.18
CA SER A 95 7.98 24.69 39.81
C SER A 95 9.43 24.94 39.40
N THR A 96 10.25 23.88 39.42
CA THR A 96 11.69 23.92 39.12
C THR A 96 11.99 23.93 37.63
N GLY A 97 11.01 23.65 36.77
CA GLY A 97 11.21 23.51 35.33
C GLY A 97 11.94 22.25 34.91
N TYR A 98 12.14 21.28 35.84
CA TYR A 98 12.70 19.96 35.57
C TYR A 98 11.66 18.87 35.87
N PHE A 99 11.42 17.99 34.90
CA PHE A 99 10.45 16.90 34.99
C PHE A 99 11.16 15.68 35.59
N GLY A 100 11.08 15.54 36.91
CA GLY A 100 11.60 14.39 37.65
C GLY A 100 10.51 13.39 38.05
N SER A 101 10.87 12.43 38.90
CA SER A 101 9.93 11.43 39.44
C SER A 101 8.73 12.04 40.16
N VAL A 102 8.91 13.18 40.84
CA VAL A 102 7.81 13.90 41.53
C VAL A 102 6.81 14.48 40.52
N THR A 103 7.28 15.06 39.41
CA THR A 103 6.39 15.57 38.35
C THR A 103 5.70 14.43 37.61
N GLN A 104 6.41 13.31 37.38
CA GLN A 104 5.80 12.11 36.81
C GLN A 104 4.65 11.58 37.67
N ALA A 105 4.86 11.44 38.99
CA ALA A 105 3.83 10.99 39.91
C ALA A 105 2.62 11.94 39.94
N ALA A 106 2.87 13.26 39.90
CA ALA A 106 1.84 14.28 39.82
C ALA A 106 1.02 14.18 38.51
N VAL A 107 1.69 13.95 37.38
CA VAL A 107 1.02 13.74 36.09
C VAL A 107 0.21 12.45 36.10
N ALA A 108 0.73 11.35 36.67
CA ALA A 108 0.01 10.09 36.80
C ALA A 108 -1.25 10.26 37.67
N ALA A 109 -1.15 10.95 38.80
CA ALA A 109 -2.28 11.22 39.67
C ALA A 109 -3.33 12.11 38.97
N TRP A 110 -2.88 13.14 38.25
CA TRP A 110 -3.77 13.99 37.44
C TRP A 110 -4.42 13.21 36.29
N GLN A 111 -3.68 12.33 35.62
CA GLN A 111 -4.19 11.45 34.55
C GLN A 111 -5.28 10.52 35.06
N ALA A 112 -5.04 9.85 36.19
CA ALA A 112 -6.02 8.99 36.84
C ALA A 112 -7.28 9.78 37.24
N ALA A 113 -7.10 10.97 37.83
CA ALA A 113 -8.21 11.85 38.19
C ALA A 113 -8.99 12.39 36.97
N ASN A 114 -8.39 12.38 35.79
CA ASN A 114 -8.99 12.86 34.55
C ASN A 114 -9.37 11.73 33.57
N GLY A 115 -9.35 10.46 34.01
CA GLY A 115 -9.80 9.30 33.23
C GLY A 115 -8.87 8.89 32.08
N ILE A 116 -7.58 9.25 32.14
CA ILE A 116 -6.58 8.86 31.15
C ILE A 116 -5.92 7.55 31.60
N ALA A 117 -6.02 6.50 30.78
CA ALA A 117 -5.38 5.21 31.01
C ALA A 117 -4.43 4.82 29.85
N PRO A 118 -3.24 4.26 30.13
CA PRO A 118 -2.69 4.03 31.45
C PRO A 118 -2.11 5.32 32.08
N ALA A 119 -2.33 5.54 33.37
CA ALA A 119 -1.88 6.72 34.12
C ALA A 119 -0.40 6.62 34.52
N VAL A 120 0.49 6.60 33.53
CA VAL A 120 1.93 6.31 33.71
C VAL A 120 2.80 7.56 33.95
N GLY A 121 2.18 8.75 33.97
CA GLY A 121 2.89 10.00 34.24
C GLY A 121 3.63 10.59 33.04
N TYR A 122 3.35 10.08 31.83
CA TYR A 122 3.84 10.62 30.56
C TYR A 122 2.88 11.66 29.99
N PHE A 123 3.30 12.90 29.82
CA PHE A 123 2.44 13.98 29.33
C PHE A 123 2.52 14.10 27.79
N GLY A 124 1.94 13.11 27.10
CA GLY A 124 1.85 13.03 25.64
C GLY A 124 0.55 13.61 25.06
N PRO A 125 0.27 13.38 23.76
CA PRO A 125 -0.86 13.99 23.05
C PRO A 125 -2.23 13.81 23.71
N ILE A 126 -2.49 12.65 24.32
CA ILE A 126 -3.75 12.37 25.05
C ILE A 126 -3.88 13.28 26.29
N SER A 127 -2.78 13.47 27.04
CA SER A 127 -2.76 14.35 28.21
C SER A 127 -2.85 15.82 27.82
N GLN A 128 -2.23 16.22 26.71
CA GLN A 128 -2.32 17.58 26.18
C GLN A 128 -3.74 17.91 25.72
N ALA A 129 -4.39 16.98 25.00
CA ALA A 129 -5.78 17.13 24.58
C ALA A 129 -6.72 17.30 25.79
N ARG A 130 -6.52 16.49 26.84
CA ARG A 130 -7.30 16.60 28.07
C ARG A 130 -7.03 17.90 28.82
N TYR A 131 -5.76 18.31 28.95
CA TYR A 131 -5.36 19.58 29.56
C TYR A 131 -6.07 20.77 28.90
N SER A 132 -6.05 20.84 27.58
CA SER A 132 -6.71 21.91 26.81
C SER A 132 -8.22 21.94 27.02
N ALA A 133 -8.83 20.78 27.28
CA ALA A 133 -10.26 20.68 27.58
C ALA A 133 -10.63 21.15 29.00
N VAL A 134 -9.72 21.05 29.97
CA VAL A 134 -10.01 21.36 31.39
C VAL A 134 -9.42 22.69 31.89
N ALA A 135 -8.37 23.22 31.26
CA ALA A 135 -7.65 24.42 31.74
C ALA A 135 -8.19 25.75 31.17
N VAL A 136 -9.11 25.73 30.20
CA VAL A 136 -9.56 26.93 29.45
C VAL A 136 -10.90 27.51 29.97
N THR A 137 -11.51 26.94 31.01
CA THR A 137 -12.91 27.24 31.41
C THR A 137 -13.13 28.15 32.63
N THR A 138 -12.19 29.01 33.04
CA THR A 138 -12.42 29.90 34.20
C THR A 138 -12.15 31.39 33.93
N VAL A 139 -13.22 32.16 33.68
CA VAL A 139 -13.29 33.60 34.02
C VAL A 139 -14.41 33.77 35.07
N PRO A 140 -14.14 34.32 36.27
CA PRO A 140 -15.18 34.59 37.28
C PRO A 140 -15.83 35.95 37.05
N GLY A 141 -17.15 35.97 36.83
CA GLY A 141 -18.00 37.17 36.81
C GLY A 141 -18.96 37.18 38.01
N THR A 142 -18.97 38.31 38.71
CA THR A 142 -19.68 38.66 39.96
C THR A 142 -21.19 38.43 39.97
N THR A 143 -21.68 38.02 41.15
CA THR A 143 -23.09 37.77 41.52
C THR A 143 -23.95 39.05 41.56
N VAL A 144 -25.09 39.04 40.86
CA VAL A 144 -26.30 39.80 41.21
C VAL A 144 -27.48 38.80 41.22
N PRO A 145 -28.36 38.79 42.24
CA PRO A 145 -29.44 37.82 42.32
C PRO A 145 -30.66 38.28 41.50
N GLY A 146 -31.08 37.46 40.54
CA GLY A 146 -32.40 37.61 39.93
C GLY A 146 -32.54 37.00 38.54
N THR A 147 -33.39 35.97 38.46
CA THR A 147 -34.08 35.39 37.28
C THR A 147 -33.35 34.24 36.55
N THR A 148 -34.07 33.12 36.47
CA THR A 148 -33.72 31.77 36.01
C THR A 148 -33.67 31.62 34.49
N ILE A 149 -32.60 31.04 33.92
CA ILE A 149 -32.63 30.20 32.70
C ILE A 149 -31.55 29.09 32.82
N PRO A 150 -31.82 27.80 32.53
CA PRO A 150 -30.83 26.71 32.57
C PRO A 150 -30.08 26.52 31.25
N GLY A 151 -28.77 26.19 31.32
CA GLY A 151 -28.06 25.41 30.29
C GLY A 151 -27.21 26.18 29.26
N GLY A 152 -25.99 26.57 29.63
CA GLY A 152 -24.95 26.94 28.65
C GLY A 152 -23.91 25.83 28.51
N THR A 153 -23.99 25.02 27.46
CA THR A 153 -23.00 23.98 27.15
C THR A 153 -21.94 24.53 26.18
N VAL A 154 -20.67 24.48 26.57
CA VAL A 154 -19.53 24.93 25.76
C VAL A 154 -19.45 24.14 24.46
N GLY A 155 -19.42 24.81 23.30
CA GLY A 155 -19.16 24.22 21.98
C GLY A 155 -20.32 24.27 20.97
N LEU A 156 -21.54 24.62 21.39
CA LEU A 156 -22.69 24.79 20.48
C LEU A 156 -22.68 26.21 19.89
N SER A 157 -22.85 26.32 18.57
CA SER A 157 -23.01 27.58 17.83
C SER A 157 -24.44 28.15 17.89
N THR A 158 -25.37 27.38 18.45
CA THR A 158 -26.79 27.72 18.59
C THR A 158 -27.33 27.63 20.04
N PRO A 159 -26.67 28.23 21.06
CA PRO A 159 -27.17 28.19 22.44
C PRO A 159 -28.58 28.79 22.58
N GLY A 160 -29.43 28.16 23.40
CA GLY A 160 -30.81 28.55 23.66
C GLY A 160 -31.81 28.21 22.54
N VAL A 161 -31.37 27.57 21.45
CA VAL A 161 -32.23 27.22 20.31
C VAL A 161 -32.60 25.74 20.38
N GLU A 162 -33.91 25.45 20.40
CA GLU A 162 -34.42 24.08 20.25
C GLU A 162 -34.15 23.55 18.84
N GLY A 163 -33.82 22.26 18.74
CA GLY A 163 -33.55 21.61 17.46
C GLY A 163 -34.13 20.22 17.39
N THR A 164 -33.87 19.53 16.29
CA THR A 164 -34.19 18.12 16.15
C THR A 164 -33.06 17.38 15.47
N VAL A 165 -32.96 16.09 15.75
CA VAL A 165 -32.02 15.18 15.07
C VAL A 165 -32.82 14.11 14.34
N THR A 166 -32.63 14.01 13.03
CA THR A 166 -33.10 12.85 12.27
C THR A 166 -32.00 11.81 12.27
N VAL A 167 -32.36 10.59 12.64
CA VAL A 167 -31.45 9.43 12.61
C VAL A 167 -32.00 8.45 11.58
N SER A 168 -31.15 7.98 10.69
CA SER A 168 -31.51 7.00 9.67
C SER A 168 -30.35 6.07 9.35
N LEU A 169 -30.64 4.98 8.65
CA LEU A 169 -29.64 4.05 8.17
C LEU A 169 -28.72 4.73 7.14
N ASN A 170 -27.41 4.63 7.33
CA ASN A 170 -26.46 4.90 6.25
C ASN A 170 -26.30 3.62 5.40
N PRO A 171 -26.33 3.68 4.06
CA PRO A 171 -26.27 2.48 3.22
C PRO A 171 -24.98 1.64 3.34
N SER A 172 -23.91 2.21 3.88
CA SER A 172 -22.61 1.55 4.08
C SER A 172 -22.30 1.40 5.58
N PRO A 173 -21.73 0.26 6.03
CA PRO A 173 -21.43 -0.93 5.24
C PRO A 173 -22.70 -1.68 4.81
N ALA A 174 -22.66 -2.26 3.60
CA ALA A 174 -23.69 -3.18 3.12
C ALA A 174 -23.18 -4.62 3.29
N SER A 175 -23.97 -5.48 3.94
CA SER A 175 -23.71 -6.92 4.11
C SER A 175 -22.30 -7.24 4.62
N ALA A 176 -22.03 -6.88 5.87
CA ALA A 176 -20.73 -7.13 6.48
C ALA A 176 -20.52 -8.63 6.77
N LYS A 177 -19.26 -9.06 6.76
CA LYS A 177 -18.80 -10.36 7.28
C LYS A 177 -17.91 -10.09 8.48
N LEU A 178 -18.11 -10.80 9.57
CA LEU A 178 -17.28 -10.76 10.76
C LEU A 178 -16.57 -12.10 10.86
N TYR A 179 -15.24 -12.09 10.74
CA TYR A 179 -14.42 -13.29 10.88
C TYR A 179 -13.97 -13.46 12.33
N GLU A 180 -13.65 -14.69 12.73
CA GLU A 180 -13.00 -14.96 14.02
C GLU A 180 -11.77 -14.07 14.21
N GLY A 181 -11.60 -13.51 15.39
CA GLY A 181 -10.48 -12.62 15.72
C GLY A 181 -10.50 -11.23 15.08
N ASP A 182 -11.45 -10.91 14.20
CA ASP A 182 -11.59 -9.57 13.62
C ASP A 182 -11.64 -8.50 14.73
N SER A 183 -10.87 -7.43 14.57
CA SER A 183 -10.98 -6.25 15.41
C SER A 183 -11.55 -5.07 14.64
N ASN A 184 -12.43 -4.33 15.31
CA ASN A 184 -12.92 -3.04 14.85
C ASN A 184 -13.64 -3.09 13.49
N LYS A 185 -14.35 -4.19 13.22
CA LYS A 185 -15.03 -4.48 11.97
C LYS A 185 -16.37 -3.75 11.87
N ASP A 186 -16.54 -2.95 10.82
CA ASP A 186 -17.75 -2.18 10.56
C ASP A 186 -18.94 -3.08 10.20
N VAL A 187 -20.07 -2.93 10.91
CA VAL A 187 -21.29 -3.74 10.69
C VAL A 187 -22.57 -2.93 10.45
N LEU A 188 -22.64 -1.67 10.90
CA LEU A 188 -23.84 -0.83 10.70
C LEU A 188 -23.47 0.65 10.55
N GLY A 189 -24.03 1.33 9.55
CA GLY A 189 -23.88 2.77 9.37
C GLY A 189 -25.07 3.56 9.92
N ILE A 190 -24.80 4.65 10.65
CA ILE A 190 -25.81 5.54 11.23
C ILE A 190 -25.63 6.94 10.65
N LYS A 191 -26.67 7.47 10.00
CA LYS A 191 -26.72 8.83 9.50
C LYS A 191 -27.45 9.74 10.50
N LEU A 192 -26.80 10.82 10.90
CA LEU A 192 -27.33 11.84 11.81
C LEU A 192 -27.47 13.17 11.08
N GLU A 193 -28.64 13.78 11.15
CA GLU A 193 -28.91 15.10 10.56
C GLU A 193 -29.52 16.03 11.60
N ALA A 194 -28.78 17.08 11.97
CA ALA A 194 -29.27 18.11 12.88
C ALA A 194 -30.02 19.21 12.12
N LYS A 195 -31.18 19.63 12.63
CA LYS A 195 -31.97 20.73 12.08
C LYS A 195 -32.30 21.75 13.16
N THR A 196 -32.38 23.01 12.74
CA THR A 196 -32.75 24.19 13.56
C THR A 196 -31.73 24.59 14.64
N SER A 197 -31.06 23.62 15.27
CA SER A 197 -30.01 23.78 16.29
C SER A 197 -28.89 22.76 16.10
N ASP A 198 -27.76 22.98 16.77
CA ASP A 198 -26.70 21.99 16.93
C ASP A 198 -27.15 20.93 17.93
N ILE A 199 -26.78 19.67 17.68
CA ILE A 199 -27.15 18.55 18.55
C ILE A 199 -25.89 17.89 19.08
N ARG A 200 -25.73 17.88 20.40
CA ARG A 200 -24.66 17.13 21.08
C ARG A 200 -25.13 15.70 21.37
N ILE A 201 -24.52 14.71 20.74
CA ILE A 201 -24.92 13.31 20.88
C ILE A 201 -24.30 12.72 22.14
N GLU A 202 -25.13 12.08 22.97
CA GLU A 202 -24.74 11.59 24.29
C GLU A 202 -24.60 10.07 24.35
N ARG A 203 -25.55 9.37 23.72
CA ARG A 203 -25.58 7.91 23.72
C ARG A 203 -26.23 7.34 22.48
N ILE A 204 -25.84 6.12 22.15
CA ILE A 204 -26.47 5.26 21.14
C ILE A 204 -26.78 3.92 21.81
N LYS A 205 -28.05 3.52 21.78
CA LYS A 205 -28.53 2.20 22.20
C LYS A 205 -28.65 1.32 20.96
N LEU A 206 -28.16 0.09 21.04
CA LEU A 206 -28.20 -0.91 19.99
C LEU A 206 -28.91 -2.15 20.55
N LYS A 207 -29.75 -2.76 19.73
CA LYS A 207 -30.32 -4.09 19.97
C LYS A 207 -29.45 -5.11 19.22
N LEU A 208 -29.12 -6.19 19.90
CA LEU A 208 -28.28 -7.28 19.42
C LEU A 208 -29.18 -8.49 19.23
N ASP A 209 -29.30 -8.94 17.99
CA ASP A 209 -30.21 -10.01 17.61
C ASP A 209 -29.48 -11.06 16.77
N GLU A 210 -29.92 -12.30 16.92
CA GLU A 210 -29.67 -13.37 15.98
C GLU A 210 -30.81 -13.36 14.93
N ASN A 211 -30.47 -13.61 13.66
CA ASN A 211 -31.36 -13.41 12.50
C ASN A 211 -31.46 -14.66 11.62
N ASP A 212 -31.11 -15.83 12.16
CA ASP A 212 -31.31 -17.10 11.49
C ASP A 212 -32.35 -17.96 12.24
N THR A 213 -32.63 -19.11 11.67
CA THR A 213 -33.61 -20.11 12.11
C THR A 213 -32.93 -21.29 12.80
N THR A 214 -31.64 -21.17 13.10
CA THR A 214 -30.83 -22.20 13.75
C THR A 214 -31.01 -22.15 15.28
N SER A 215 -30.40 -23.10 15.99
CA SER A 215 -30.64 -23.36 17.43
C SER A 215 -29.96 -22.34 18.36
N THR A 216 -29.62 -21.17 17.83
CA THR A 216 -28.82 -20.12 18.45
C THR A 216 -29.73 -19.12 19.16
N SER A 217 -29.18 -18.36 20.10
CA SER A 217 -29.92 -17.37 20.87
C SER A 217 -29.33 -15.98 20.65
N ASP A 218 -30.15 -14.92 20.72
CA ASP A 218 -29.66 -13.52 20.83
C ASP A 218 -28.55 -13.34 21.89
N THR A 219 -28.51 -14.19 22.93
CA THR A 219 -27.44 -14.18 23.94
C THR A 219 -26.07 -14.57 23.40
N ASP A 220 -26.02 -15.38 22.35
CA ASP A 220 -24.78 -15.84 21.75
C ASP A 220 -24.06 -14.73 20.98
N PHE A 221 -24.78 -13.66 20.57
CA PHE A 221 -24.17 -12.47 19.98
C PHE A 221 -23.00 -11.96 20.81
N TYR A 222 -23.18 -11.81 22.14
CA TYR A 222 -22.13 -11.28 23.02
C TYR A 222 -21.35 -12.35 23.80
N ARG A 223 -21.76 -13.62 23.70
CA ARG A 223 -21.08 -14.74 24.38
C ARG A 223 -20.16 -15.53 23.46
N LYS A 224 -20.44 -15.53 22.15
CA LYS A 224 -19.80 -16.38 21.16
C LYS A 224 -19.26 -15.60 19.96
N ILE A 225 -19.92 -14.51 19.57
CA ILE A 225 -19.60 -13.84 18.30
C ILE A 225 -18.80 -12.56 18.49
N ALA A 226 -19.27 -11.63 19.32
CA ALA A 226 -18.65 -10.31 19.48
C ALA A 226 -18.30 -10.03 20.94
N SER A 227 -17.08 -9.53 21.15
CA SER A 227 -16.53 -9.22 22.48
C SER A 227 -16.64 -7.74 22.85
N ARG A 228 -16.69 -6.83 21.86
CA ARG A 228 -16.75 -5.39 22.08
C ARG A 228 -17.46 -4.66 20.95
N VAL A 229 -18.09 -3.52 21.25
CA VAL A 229 -18.73 -2.63 20.27
C VAL A 229 -18.12 -1.22 20.31
N TYR A 230 -18.02 -0.59 19.15
CA TYR A 230 -17.50 0.75 18.94
C TYR A 230 -18.48 1.61 18.16
N ILE A 231 -18.49 2.91 18.46
CA ILE A 231 -19.12 3.95 17.65
C ILE A 231 -18.00 4.81 17.07
N LYS A 232 -17.93 4.92 15.75
CA LYS A 232 -16.82 5.58 15.04
C LYS A 232 -17.27 6.69 14.12
N ASP A 233 -16.35 7.61 13.85
CA ASP A 233 -16.41 8.61 12.80
C ASP A 233 -15.16 8.47 11.92
N GLY A 234 -15.33 7.86 10.74
CA GLY A 234 -14.22 7.31 9.97
C GLY A 234 -13.43 6.28 10.78
N SER A 235 -12.14 6.49 10.95
CA SER A 235 -11.28 5.63 11.79
C SER A 235 -11.26 6.01 13.28
N ALA A 236 -11.83 7.16 13.66
CA ALA A 236 -11.79 7.64 15.03
C ALA A 236 -12.88 6.97 15.88
N VAL A 237 -12.49 6.31 16.97
CA VAL A 237 -13.42 5.76 17.97
C VAL A 237 -13.95 6.88 18.85
N LEU A 238 -15.26 7.12 18.81
CA LEU A 238 -15.96 8.12 19.63
C LEU A 238 -16.42 7.54 20.97
N GLY A 239 -16.70 6.24 21.00
CA GLY A 239 -17.08 5.52 22.21
C GLY A 239 -17.04 4.02 21.99
N SER A 240 -16.96 3.26 23.07
CA SER A 240 -16.99 1.81 23.02
C SER A 240 -17.58 1.23 24.30
N ALA A 241 -18.02 -0.02 24.22
CA ALA A 241 -18.45 -0.79 25.38
C ALA A 241 -18.09 -2.27 25.17
N ASP A 242 -17.60 -2.92 26.21
CA ASP A 242 -17.46 -4.38 26.21
C ASP A 242 -18.83 -5.03 26.08
N LEU A 243 -18.91 -6.15 25.37
CA LEU A 243 -20.11 -6.96 25.24
C LEU A 243 -20.00 -8.15 26.19
N ASN A 244 -20.70 -8.07 27.32
CA ASN A 244 -20.75 -9.13 28.32
C ASN A 244 -21.99 -9.01 29.19
N ILE A 245 -22.16 -9.93 30.13
CA ILE A 245 -23.33 -10.00 31.01
C ILE A 245 -23.55 -8.76 31.89
N ASN A 246 -22.52 -7.95 32.14
CA ASN A 246 -22.62 -6.75 32.98
C ASN A 246 -23.01 -5.50 32.18
N THR A 247 -22.79 -5.51 30.87
CA THR A 247 -22.99 -4.35 29.99
C THR A 247 -24.19 -4.52 29.07
N VAL A 248 -24.49 -5.76 28.67
CA VAL A 248 -25.66 -6.10 27.86
C VAL A 248 -26.86 -6.29 28.78
N VAL A 249 -27.90 -5.49 28.55
CA VAL A 249 -29.13 -5.49 29.34
C VAL A 249 -30.22 -6.22 28.56
N LYS A 250 -30.81 -7.22 29.21
CA LYS A 250 -32.03 -7.86 28.70
C LYS A 250 -33.25 -7.02 29.06
N ASP A 251 -34.07 -6.69 28.08
CA ASP A 251 -35.36 -6.01 28.24
C ASP A 251 -36.42 -6.77 27.44
N GLY A 252 -37.35 -7.39 28.15
CA GLY A 252 -38.26 -8.40 27.57
C GLY A 252 -37.48 -9.60 27.01
N THR A 253 -37.65 -9.86 25.71
CA THR A 253 -36.93 -10.92 24.98
C THR A 253 -35.65 -10.43 24.32
N SER A 254 -35.44 -9.12 24.25
CA SER A 254 -34.37 -8.50 23.46
C SER A 254 -33.18 -8.10 24.31
N TYR A 255 -31.99 -8.10 23.70
CA TYR A 255 -30.74 -7.74 24.36
C TYR A 255 -30.22 -6.42 23.80
N TYR A 256 -29.80 -5.54 24.70
CA TYR A 256 -29.39 -4.19 24.34
C TYR A 256 -28.05 -3.81 24.95
N ILE A 257 -27.26 -3.07 24.19
CA ILE A 257 -26.07 -2.38 24.67
C ILE A 257 -26.27 -0.87 24.50
N THR A 258 -25.79 -0.09 25.47
CA THR A 258 -25.80 1.38 25.37
C THR A 258 -24.37 1.91 25.42
N VAL A 259 -23.93 2.52 24.33
CA VAL A 259 -22.66 3.26 24.28
C VAL A 259 -22.96 4.71 24.63
N ALA A 260 -22.48 5.15 25.80
CA ALA A 260 -22.71 6.49 26.35
C ALA A 260 -21.41 7.30 26.45
N GLY A 261 -21.53 8.60 26.73
CA GLY A 261 -20.38 9.49 26.91
C GLY A 261 -19.74 9.95 25.59
N LEU A 262 -20.47 9.89 24.47
CA LEU A 262 -19.96 10.21 23.14
C LEU A 262 -19.61 11.71 23.01
N GLY A 263 -20.48 12.60 23.49
CA GLY A 263 -20.20 14.02 23.70
C GLY A 263 -19.91 14.88 22.46
N PHE A 264 -19.90 14.33 21.24
CA PHE A 264 -19.60 15.09 20.02
C PHE A 264 -20.83 15.87 19.50
N ILE A 265 -20.57 16.90 18.71
CA ILE A 265 -21.60 17.78 18.15
C ILE A 265 -21.85 17.44 16.68
N VAL A 266 -23.13 17.38 16.30
CA VAL A 266 -23.60 17.44 14.92
C VAL A 266 -24.08 18.88 14.69
N PRO A 267 -23.33 19.70 13.94
CA PRO A 267 -23.72 21.09 13.70
C PRO A 267 -25.04 21.21 12.97
N LYS A 268 -25.76 22.30 13.21
CA LYS A 268 -27.02 22.66 12.55
C LYS A 268 -26.89 22.54 11.04
N ASN A 269 -27.89 21.92 10.41
CA ASN A 269 -28.01 21.73 8.97
C ASN A 269 -26.87 20.91 8.35
N THR A 270 -26.11 20.18 9.16
CA THR A 270 -25.08 19.26 8.67
C THR A 270 -25.50 17.82 8.87
N THR A 271 -24.79 16.95 8.16
CA THR A 271 -24.91 15.50 8.28
C THR A 271 -23.62 14.95 8.83
N LYS A 272 -23.73 14.01 9.76
CA LYS A 272 -22.62 13.17 10.22
C LYS A 272 -22.98 11.71 10.02
N VAL A 273 -22.04 10.93 9.51
CA VAL A 273 -22.17 9.48 9.37
C VAL A 273 -21.27 8.83 10.40
N LEU A 274 -21.83 7.91 11.16
CA LEU A 274 -21.12 7.08 12.11
C LEU A 274 -21.14 5.63 11.65
N THR A 275 -20.19 4.86 12.14
CA THR A 275 -20.18 3.41 11.96
C THR A 275 -20.16 2.71 13.31
N VAL A 276 -21.03 1.71 13.47
CA VAL A 276 -20.94 0.72 14.53
C VAL A 276 -19.97 -0.35 14.06
N ALA A 277 -18.98 -0.63 14.89
CA ALA A 277 -18.01 -1.70 14.65
C ALA A 277 -17.93 -2.67 15.82
N LEU A 278 -17.48 -3.89 15.55
CA LEU A 278 -17.36 -4.96 16.53
C LEU A 278 -15.92 -5.49 16.59
N ASP A 279 -15.50 -5.93 17.76
CA ASP A 279 -14.46 -6.95 17.88
C ASP A 279 -15.14 -8.31 17.94
N ALA A 280 -14.68 -9.25 17.13
CA ALA A 280 -15.06 -10.65 17.19
C ALA A 280 -14.52 -11.31 18.48
N MET A 281 -15.06 -12.49 18.83
CA MET A 281 -14.35 -13.41 19.72
C MET A 281 -13.13 -13.98 19.00
N SER A 282 -12.12 -14.41 19.77
CA SER A 282 -10.89 -14.95 19.19
C SER A 282 -11.10 -16.24 18.39
N ALA A 283 -12.13 -17.03 18.75
CA ALA A 283 -12.58 -18.21 18.04
C ALA A 283 -14.01 -18.56 18.52
N TRP A 284 -14.78 -19.25 17.68
CA TRP A 284 -16.07 -19.86 17.99
C TRP A 284 -16.15 -21.28 17.41
N ASP A 285 -17.32 -21.89 17.54
CA ASP A 285 -17.58 -23.23 16.99
C ASP A 285 -18.06 -23.07 15.55
N ASP A 286 -17.64 -23.96 14.63
CA ASP A 286 -18.00 -23.86 13.21
C ASP A 286 -19.51 -23.91 12.95
N THR A 287 -20.31 -24.37 13.90
CA THR A 287 -21.77 -24.29 13.83
C THR A 287 -22.30 -22.87 13.73
N PHE A 288 -21.50 -21.85 14.07
CA PHE A 288 -21.84 -20.43 13.89
C PHE A 288 -21.36 -19.86 12.54
N ASN A 289 -20.66 -20.63 11.71
CA ASN A 289 -20.16 -20.14 10.43
C ASN A 289 -21.30 -20.08 9.39
N GLY A 290 -21.56 -18.87 8.89
CA GLY A 290 -22.63 -18.57 7.95
C GLY A 290 -23.89 -18.00 8.61
N ASP A 291 -23.99 -18.03 9.94
CA ASP A 291 -25.14 -17.50 10.68
C ASP A 291 -25.30 -15.98 10.46
N ALA A 292 -26.55 -15.54 10.38
CA ALA A 292 -26.91 -14.13 10.23
C ALA A 292 -27.14 -13.47 11.60
N TRP A 293 -26.53 -12.30 11.81
CA TRP A 293 -26.65 -11.50 13.02
C TRP A 293 -27.09 -10.09 12.67
N THR A 294 -27.94 -9.50 13.51
CA THR A 294 -28.49 -8.18 13.25
C THR A 294 -28.12 -7.19 14.35
N VAL A 295 -27.60 -6.03 13.95
CA VAL A 295 -27.49 -4.86 14.82
C VAL A 295 -28.59 -3.89 14.44
N THR A 296 -29.47 -3.61 15.40
CA THR A 296 -30.59 -2.68 15.21
C THR A 296 -30.39 -1.42 16.05
N VAL A 297 -30.60 -0.24 15.46
CA VAL A 297 -30.86 0.99 16.23
C VAL A 297 -32.37 1.03 16.46
N PRO A 298 -32.86 0.78 17.70
CA PRO A 298 -34.29 0.79 17.99
C PRO A 298 -34.83 2.23 17.91
N VAL A 299 -36.16 2.36 17.91
CA VAL A 299 -36.81 3.67 18.09
C VAL A 299 -36.25 4.37 19.33
N ASP A 300 -35.95 5.67 19.21
CA ASP A 300 -35.32 6.49 20.26
C ASP A 300 -33.96 5.97 20.78
N GLY A 301 -33.29 5.11 20.00
CA GLY A 301 -32.02 4.51 20.35
C GLY A 301 -30.89 5.53 20.52
N VAL A 302 -30.88 6.60 19.72
CA VAL A 302 -29.94 7.71 19.81
C VAL A 302 -30.54 8.82 20.65
N ARG A 303 -29.76 9.33 21.62
CA ARG A 303 -30.11 10.51 22.40
C ARG A 303 -29.06 11.59 22.20
N GLY A 304 -29.53 12.80 21.88
CA GLY A 304 -28.74 14.02 21.91
C GLY A 304 -29.37 15.09 22.79
N VAL A 305 -28.65 16.20 22.97
CA VAL A 305 -29.11 17.41 23.66
C VAL A 305 -28.93 18.58 22.71
N ASP A 306 -29.98 19.37 22.51
CA ASP A 306 -29.94 20.55 21.64
C ASP A 306 -29.40 21.81 22.34
N GLY A 307 -29.32 22.91 21.58
CA GLY A 307 -28.90 24.22 22.08
C GLY A 307 -29.71 24.75 23.25
N ALA A 308 -30.98 24.37 23.41
CA ALA A 308 -31.86 24.75 24.51
C ALA A 308 -31.79 23.79 25.71
N ALA A 309 -30.83 22.85 25.70
CA ALA A 309 -30.67 21.81 26.70
C ALA A 309 -31.84 20.80 26.79
N VAL A 310 -32.59 20.64 25.70
CA VAL A 310 -33.68 19.66 25.59
C VAL A 310 -33.15 18.36 24.98
N ASN A 311 -33.62 17.22 25.51
CA ASN A 311 -33.27 15.92 24.97
C ASN A 311 -33.99 15.69 23.64
N GLN A 312 -33.21 15.32 22.62
CA GLN A 312 -33.71 14.90 21.32
C GLN A 312 -33.44 13.40 21.14
N TYR A 313 -34.42 12.71 20.55
CA TYR A 313 -34.37 11.27 20.34
C TYR A 313 -34.61 10.90 18.87
N GLY A 314 -34.01 9.80 18.44
CA GLY A 314 -34.29 9.18 17.16
C GLY A 314 -33.65 7.79 17.08
N PRO A 315 -33.91 7.00 16.04
CA PRO A 315 -34.81 7.26 14.92
C PRO A 315 -36.30 7.13 15.29
N ALA A 316 -37.18 7.68 14.44
CA ALA A 316 -38.63 7.48 14.56
C ALA A 316 -39.10 6.08 14.14
N THR A 317 -38.28 5.37 13.35
CA THR A 317 -38.50 3.98 12.94
C THR A 317 -37.19 3.24 13.13
N ALA A 318 -37.23 2.09 13.79
CA ALA A 318 -36.04 1.27 13.96
C ALA A 318 -35.48 0.87 12.59
N PHE A 319 -34.16 0.80 12.50
CA PHE A 319 -33.45 0.31 11.32
C PHE A 319 -32.29 -0.57 11.73
N ASN A 320 -31.87 -1.45 10.84
CA ASN A 320 -30.88 -2.45 11.15
C ASN A 320 -29.97 -2.74 9.96
N ARG A 321 -28.90 -3.49 10.26
CA ARG A 321 -28.07 -4.17 9.28
C ARG A 321 -27.75 -5.56 9.78
N ASP A 322 -27.73 -6.46 8.82
CA ASP A 322 -27.30 -7.82 9.02
C ASP A 322 -25.82 -7.95 8.65
N PHE A 323 -25.13 -8.78 9.41
CA PHE A 323 -23.80 -9.28 9.09
C PHE A 323 -23.79 -10.80 9.27
N THR A 324 -22.78 -11.45 8.72
CA THR A 324 -22.60 -12.91 8.85
C THR A 324 -21.34 -13.22 9.65
N SER A 325 -21.39 -14.22 10.53
CA SER A 325 -20.20 -14.76 11.18
C SER A 325 -19.54 -15.78 10.25
N ASN A 326 -18.21 -15.77 10.16
CA ASN A 326 -17.44 -16.70 9.35
C ASN A 326 -16.20 -17.17 10.11
N GLY A 327 -15.81 -18.43 9.91
CA GLY A 327 -14.58 -18.97 10.47
C GLY A 327 -13.35 -18.21 9.98
N GLU A 328 -12.20 -18.42 10.62
CA GLU A 328 -10.97 -17.71 10.30
C GLU A 328 -10.65 -17.72 8.79
N LEU A 329 -10.23 -16.56 8.26
CA LEU A 329 -9.86 -16.43 6.85
C LEU A 329 -8.66 -17.30 6.45
N ALA A 330 -7.85 -17.70 7.43
CA ALA A 330 -6.71 -18.60 7.28
C ALA A 330 -7.08 -19.93 6.61
N GLU A 331 -8.20 -20.54 6.99
CA GLU A 331 -8.66 -21.81 6.40
C GLU A 331 -9.12 -21.66 4.94
N SER A 332 -9.35 -20.43 4.50
CA SER A 332 -9.77 -20.12 3.14
C SER A 332 -8.63 -19.56 2.27
N ALA A 333 -7.39 -19.57 2.77
CA ALA A 333 -6.22 -19.06 2.09
C ALA A 333 -6.05 -19.70 0.71
N THR A 334 -5.57 -18.91 -0.24
CA THR A 334 -5.35 -19.35 -1.63
C THR A 334 -4.04 -18.81 -2.13
N LEU A 335 -3.37 -19.59 -2.99
CA LEU A 335 -2.16 -19.19 -3.68
C LEU A 335 -2.39 -19.23 -5.19
N ALA A 336 -2.29 -18.08 -5.85
CA ALA A 336 -2.38 -18.00 -7.30
C ALA A 336 -0.98 -17.94 -7.92
N VAL A 337 -0.75 -18.79 -8.91
CA VAL A 337 0.49 -18.91 -9.69
C VAL A 337 0.29 -18.26 -11.04
N SER A 338 1.23 -17.42 -11.47
CA SER A 338 1.18 -16.81 -12.80
C SER A 338 2.56 -16.45 -13.34
N LEU A 339 2.70 -16.40 -14.67
CA LEU A 339 3.94 -15.92 -15.29
C LEU A 339 4.10 -14.42 -15.04
N ASN A 340 5.24 -14.04 -14.44
CA ASN A 340 5.55 -12.63 -14.21
C ASN A 340 5.87 -11.92 -15.54
N SER A 341 5.35 -10.71 -15.70
CA SER A 341 5.55 -9.90 -16.93
C SER A 341 7.00 -9.50 -17.22
N GLY A 342 7.88 -9.57 -16.22
CA GLY A 342 9.32 -9.35 -16.31
C GLY A 342 10.14 -10.63 -16.56
N SER A 343 9.49 -11.75 -16.87
CA SER A 343 10.16 -12.96 -17.35
C SER A 343 10.91 -12.72 -18.65
N SER A 344 11.98 -13.49 -18.88
CA SER A 344 12.71 -13.53 -20.15
C SER A 344 11.75 -13.71 -21.33
N LEU A 345 11.86 -12.81 -22.32
CA LEU A 345 11.22 -13.02 -23.62
C LEU A 345 11.93 -14.15 -24.37
N ALA A 346 11.23 -14.73 -25.36
CA ALA A 346 11.88 -15.67 -26.26
C ALA A 346 13.13 -15.02 -26.88
N ASN A 347 14.28 -15.67 -26.71
CA ASN A 347 15.56 -15.17 -27.17
C ASN A 347 16.50 -16.33 -27.50
N GLN A 348 17.67 -15.98 -28.01
CA GLN A 348 18.78 -16.92 -28.18
C GLN A 348 19.95 -16.45 -27.31
N VAL A 349 20.48 -17.36 -26.51
CA VAL A 349 21.63 -17.17 -25.64
C VAL A 349 22.81 -17.95 -26.20
N ILE A 350 23.98 -17.33 -26.18
CA ILE A 350 25.23 -17.99 -26.54
C ILE A 350 25.96 -18.31 -25.24
N CYS A 351 26.19 -19.59 -25.00
CA CYS A 351 26.78 -20.09 -23.77
C CYS A 351 28.30 -19.99 -23.84
N THR A 352 28.92 -19.15 -23.00
CA THR A 352 30.37 -18.86 -23.03
C THR A 352 31.02 -18.89 -21.64
N SER A 353 30.40 -19.56 -20.67
CA SER A 353 30.82 -19.47 -19.25
C SER A 353 32.05 -20.34 -18.93
N SER A 354 32.26 -21.41 -19.68
CA SER A 354 33.41 -22.32 -19.58
C SER A 354 34.57 -21.88 -20.47
N THR A 355 35.76 -22.49 -20.26
CA THR A 355 36.92 -22.31 -21.16
C THR A 355 36.68 -22.87 -22.55
N ASP A 356 35.76 -23.81 -22.67
CA ASP A 356 35.37 -24.40 -23.95
C ASP A 356 34.21 -23.62 -24.60
N GLU A 357 33.66 -22.60 -23.93
CA GLU A 357 32.56 -21.76 -24.40
C GLU A 357 31.30 -22.56 -24.78
N ASP A 358 30.89 -23.49 -23.92
CA ASP A 358 29.71 -24.34 -24.14
C ASP A 358 28.77 -24.42 -22.93
N GLU A 359 28.99 -23.57 -21.93
CA GLU A 359 28.22 -23.56 -20.69
C GLU A 359 27.53 -22.22 -20.41
N CYS A 360 26.32 -22.28 -19.86
CA CYS A 360 25.62 -21.14 -19.28
C CYS A 360 25.37 -21.43 -17.80
N ASP A 361 25.92 -20.61 -16.92
CA ASP A 361 25.60 -20.68 -15.49
C ASP A 361 24.44 -19.74 -15.16
N GLU A 362 23.49 -20.24 -14.36
CA GLU A 362 22.33 -19.50 -13.90
C GLU A 362 21.56 -18.77 -15.03
N LEU A 363 21.29 -19.45 -16.14
CA LEU A 363 20.45 -18.88 -17.20
C LEU A 363 18.99 -18.76 -16.72
N GLU A 364 18.47 -17.54 -16.64
CA GLU A 364 17.07 -17.28 -16.26
C GLU A 364 16.08 -17.71 -17.35
N LEU A 365 15.26 -18.72 -17.05
CA LEU A 365 14.22 -19.23 -17.96
C LEU A 365 12.88 -18.51 -17.76
N MET A 366 12.51 -18.22 -16.52
CA MET A 366 11.25 -17.54 -16.20
C MET A 366 11.29 -16.84 -14.86
N LYS A 367 10.31 -15.96 -14.65
CA LYS A 367 9.91 -15.45 -13.34
C LYS A 367 8.46 -15.84 -13.08
N VAL A 368 8.20 -16.41 -11.92
CA VAL A 368 6.86 -16.84 -11.49
C VAL A 368 6.39 -15.95 -10.35
N ASP A 369 5.15 -15.49 -10.45
CA ASP A 369 4.45 -14.74 -9.41
C ASP A 369 3.56 -15.67 -8.60
N PHE A 370 3.74 -15.64 -7.29
CA PHE A 370 2.89 -16.28 -6.29
C PHE A 370 2.13 -15.21 -5.53
N LYS A 371 0.80 -15.26 -5.58
CA LYS A 371 -0.06 -14.31 -4.88
C LYS A 371 -0.88 -15.02 -3.80
N ALA A 372 -0.64 -14.66 -2.55
CA ALA A 372 -1.43 -15.13 -1.42
C ALA A 372 -2.64 -14.22 -1.22
N GLU A 373 -3.80 -14.80 -0.93
CA GLU A 373 -4.98 -14.06 -0.49
C GLU A 373 -5.52 -14.64 0.81
N LYS A 374 -6.16 -13.77 1.61
CA LYS A 374 -6.84 -14.08 2.88
C LYS A 374 -5.95 -14.48 4.06
N ASP A 375 -4.76 -15.02 3.82
CA ASP A 375 -3.74 -15.28 4.83
C ASP A 375 -2.32 -15.24 4.26
N ASP A 376 -1.33 -15.24 5.15
CA ASP A 376 0.05 -15.58 4.78
C ASP A 376 0.09 -17.05 4.33
N VAL A 377 0.84 -17.32 3.26
CA VAL A 377 0.98 -18.66 2.70
C VAL A 377 2.46 -19.02 2.66
N THR A 378 2.81 -20.20 3.18
CA THR A 378 4.14 -20.79 3.06
C THR A 378 4.13 -21.78 1.90
N LEU A 379 4.94 -21.51 0.88
CA LEU A 379 5.26 -22.48 -0.15
C LEU A 379 6.31 -23.45 0.41
N THR A 380 5.93 -24.69 0.69
CA THR A 380 6.82 -25.69 1.32
C THR A 380 7.67 -26.38 0.26
N ASP A 381 7.04 -26.84 -0.82
CA ASP A 381 7.70 -27.56 -1.89
C ASP A 381 7.30 -26.97 -3.25
N LEU A 382 8.27 -26.92 -4.17
CA LEU A 382 8.07 -26.48 -5.55
C LEU A 382 8.77 -27.43 -6.50
N VAL A 383 8.03 -27.93 -7.48
CA VAL A 383 8.58 -28.60 -8.66
C VAL A 383 8.65 -27.59 -9.80
N VAL A 384 9.72 -27.66 -10.59
CA VAL A 384 9.84 -26.88 -11.81
C VAL A 384 10.07 -27.84 -12.96
N ASP A 385 9.14 -27.88 -13.89
CA ASP A 385 9.25 -28.66 -15.11
C ASP A 385 10.12 -27.95 -16.13
N ILE A 386 11.16 -28.63 -16.61
CA ILE A 386 12.12 -28.14 -17.59
C ILE A 386 11.89 -28.84 -18.92
N ASN A 387 11.24 -28.11 -19.82
CA ASN A 387 10.99 -28.54 -21.18
C ASN A 387 12.24 -28.35 -22.03
N MET A 388 12.80 -29.46 -22.50
CA MET A 388 13.99 -29.49 -23.36
C MET A 388 13.63 -30.02 -24.75
N THR A 389 13.93 -29.26 -25.79
CA THR A 389 13.74 -29.67 -27.19
C THR A 389 14.94 -29.23 -28.04
N GLY A 390 15.22 -29.87 -29.18
CA GLY A 390 16.38 -29.54 -30.03
C GLY A 390 17.43 -30.65 -30.07
N GLY A 391 18.69 -30.33 -30.37
CA GLY A 391 19.77 -31.32 -30.54
C GLY A 391 20.04 -32.18 -29.29
N ASP A 392 20.68 -33.35 -29.43
CA ASP A 392 20.85 -34.30 -28.31
C ASP A 392 22.06 -33.99 -27.39
N THR A 393 22.63 -32.79 -27.45
CA THR A 393 23.93 -32.45 -26.82
C THR A 393 23.82 -31.61 -25.56
N ALA A 394 23.09 -30.49 -25.57
CA ALA A 394 23.01 -29.64 -24.38
C ALA A 394 22.18 -30.26 -23.26
N THR A 395 22.71 -30.26 -22.03
CA THR A 395 22.01 -30.78 -20.83
C THR A 395 21.75 -29.66 -19.83
N ALA A 396 20.61 -29.70 -19.13
CA ALA A 396 20.39 -28.88 -17.93
C ALA A 396 20.66 -29.73 -16.69
N THR A 397 21.45 -29.20 -15.76
CA THR A 397 22.00 -29.99 -14.65
C THR A 397 21.48 -29.58 -13.29
N THR A 398 21.40 -28.27 -13.03
CA THR A 398 20.96 -27.70 -11.74
C THR A 398 20.00 -26.55 -12.01
N ALA A 399 18.92 -26.48 -11.25
CA ALA A 399 18.01 -25.35 -11.23
C ALA A 399 18.17 -24.57 -9.91
N TRP A 400 17.92 -23.27 -9.98
CA TRP A 400 18.08 -22.31 -8.88
C TRP A 400 16.83 -21.42 -8.77
N LEU A 401 16.39 -21.16 -7.54
CA LEU A 401 15.31 -20.24 -7.21
C LEU A 401 15.86 -19.01 -6.50
N TYR A 402 15.48 -17.82 -6.97
CA TYR A 402 15.91 -16.55 -6.40
C TYR A 402 14.72 -15.62 -6.08
N ASP A 403 14.70 -15.01 -4.88
CA ASP A 403 13.87 -13.83 -4.56
C ASP A 403 14.75 -12.59 -4.76
N GLY A 404 14.61 -11.94 -5.92
CA GLY A 404 15.49 -10.86 -6.35
C GLY A 404 16.93 -11.36 -6.53
N SER A 405 17.82 -10.97 -5.62
CA SER A 405 19.22 -11.44 -5.59
C SER A 405 19.50 -12.47 -4.51
N THR A 406 18.49 -12.82 -3.69
CA THR A 406 18.63 -13.76 -2.57
C THR A 406 18.35 -15.16 -3.07
N LEU A 407 19.30 -16.08 -2.90
CA LEU A 407 19.10 -17.48 -3.19
C LEU A 407 18.07 -18.08 -2.21
N VAL A 408 17.03 -18.71 -2.75
CA VAL A 408 16.00 -19.43 -1.98
C VAL A 408 16.36 -20.91 -1.92
N GLY A 409 16.68 -21.53 -3.06
CA GLY A 409 17.00 -22.96 -3.12
C GLY A 409 17.66 -23.37 -4.43
N SER A 410 18.23 -24.56 -4.44
CA SER A 410 18.87 -25.18 -5.61
C SER A 410 18.52 -26.66 -5.66
N ALA A 411 18.25 -27.20 -6.85
CA ALA A 411 17.90 -28.60 -7.04
C ALA A 411 18.56 -29.17 -8.29
N THR A 412 18.94 -30.45 -8.23
CA THR A 412 19.42 -31.17 -9.42
C THR A 412 18.25 -31.44 -10.35
N ILE A 413 18.46 -31.25 -11.65
CA ILE A 413 17.48 -31.59 -12.67
C ILE A 413 17.58 -33.08 -12.98
N VAL A 414 16.46 -33.78 -12.87
CA VAL A 414 16.36 -35.23 -13.10
C VAL A 414 15.27 -35.52 -14.14
N GLU A 415 15.52 -36.52 -14.99
CA GLU A 415 14.51 -37.03 -15.92
C GLU A 415 13.54 -37.95 -15.16
N LEU A 416 12.28 -37.52 -15.05
CA LEU A 416 11.18 -38.28 -14.45
C LEU A 416 10.17 -38.63 -15.55
N THR A 417 10.04 -39.93 -15.87
CA THR A 417 8.99 -40.47 -16.75
C THR A 417 8.69 -39.64 -18.02
N GLY A 418 9.73 -39.15 -18.70
CA GLY A 418 9.60 -38.41 -19.96
C GLY A 418 9.54 -36.89 -19.85
N ALA A 419 9.73 -36.30 -18.66
CA ALA A 419 9.93 -34.88 -18.44
C ALA A 419 11.15 -34.64 -17.54
N ASN A 420 11.90 -33.56 -17.77
CA ASN A 420 12.97 -33.16 -16.85
C ASN A 420 12.37 -32.22 -15.81
N SER A 421 12.67 -32.42 -14.53
CA SER A 421 12.20 -31.50 -13.51
C SER A 421 13.23 -31.30 -12.40
N ALA A 422 13.08 -30.19 -11.69
CA ALA A 422 13.83 -29.88 -10.48
C ALA A 422 12.86 -29.77 -9.31
N THR A 423 13.01 -30.64 -8.32
CA THR A 423 12.21 -30.62 -7.09
C THR A 423 12.95 -29.87 -5.99
N PHE A 424 12.34 -28.82 -5.49
CA PHE A 424 12.81 -28.02 -4.37
C PHE A 424 11.94 -28.33 -3.16
N ASP A 425 12.45 -29.19 -2.27
CA ASP A 425 11.78 -29.54 -1.02
C ASP A 425 12.16 -28.53 0.09
N ASP A 426 11.25 -28.32 1.05
CA ASP A 426 11.50 -27.58 2.30
C ASP A 426 12.04 -26.15 2.06
N ILE A 427 11.50 -25.45 1.07
CA ILE A 427 11.93 -24.08 0.74
C ILE A 427 11.35 -23.04 1.71
N ASP A 428 10.23 -23.36 2.36
CA ASP A 428 9.51 -22.53 3.34
C ASP A 428 9.40 -21.05 2.92
N PHE A 429 9.04 -20.83 1.66
CA PHE A 429 8.98 -19.50 1.08
C PHE A 429 7.65 -18.82 1.40
N VAL A 430 7.67 -17.85 2.32
CA VAL A 430 6.46 -17.15 2.76
C VAL A 430 6.06 -16.04 1.79
N VAL A 431 4.82 -16.14 1.30
CA VAL A 431 4.10 -15.09 0.56
C VAL A 431 3.11 -14.42 1.53
N PRO A 432 3.34 -13.15 1.90
CA PRO A 432 2.44 -12.47 2.83
C PRO A 432 1.04 -12.26 2.25
N LYS A 433 0.04 -12.21 3.14
CA LYS A 433 -1.36 -11.96 2.84
C LYS A 433 -1.56 -10.77 1.92
N ASP A 434 -2.37 -10.99 0.89
CA ASP A 434 -2.77 -10.00 -0.12
C ASP A 434 -1.57 -9.38 -0.86
N MET A 435 -0.41 -10.04 -0.85
CA MET A 435 0.79 -9.66 -1.58
C MET A 435 1.12 -10.67 -2.68
N THR A 436 1.91 -10.21 -3.65
CA THR A 436 2.54 -11.04 -4.66
C THR A 436 4.05 -11.04 -4.44
N LYS A 437 4.63 -12.23 -4.46
CA LYS A 437 6.08 -12.47 -4.44
C LYS A 437 6.49 -13.11 -5.76
N THR A 438 7.69 -12.78 -6.22
CA THR A 438 8.22 -13.29 -7.49
C THR A 438 9.46 -14.12 -7.22
N LEU A 439 9.53 -15.32 -7.79
CA LEU A 439 10.75 -16.13 -7.85
C LEU A 439 11.29 -16.17 -9.28
N SER A 440 12.59 -15.96 -9.44
CA SER A 440 13.32 -16.24 -10.68
C SER A 440 13.76 -17.70 -10.70
N VAL A 441 13.44 -18.41 -11.78
CA VAL A 441 13.92 -19.76 -12.07
C VAL A 441 15.10 -19.65 -13.02
N LYS A 442 16.25 -20.19 -12.61
CA LYS A 442 17.47 -20.22 -13.41
C LYS A 442 18.02 -21.62 -13.53
N VAL A 443 18.75 -21.93 -14.60
CA VAL A 443 19.34 -23.25 -14.82
C VAL A 443 20.79 -23.18 -15.27
N ASP A 444 21.55 -24.20 -14.90
CA ASP A 444 22.90 -24.45 -15.40
C ASP A 444 22.83 -25.38 -16.61
N ILE A 445 23.33 -24.89 -17.74
CA ILE A 445 23.38 -25.60 -19.02
C ILE A 445 24.81 -26.00 -19.33
N ARG A 446 25.00 -27.24 -19.77
CA ARG A 446 26.28 -27.84 -20.14
C ARG A 446 26.25 -28.39 -21.56
N ASP A 447 27.44 -28.56 -22.13
CA ASP A 447 27.67 -29.25 -23.40
C ASP A 447 26.88 -28.68 -24.61
N THR A 448 26.66 -27.36 -24.65
CA THR A 448 26.06 -26.74 -25.83
C THR A 448 26.98 -26.89 -27.06
N ASP A 449 26.38 -27.03 -28.24
CA ASP A 449 27.13 -27.13 -29.49
C ASP A 449 26.68 -26.08 -30.52
N ALA A 450 27.10 -26.24 -31.78
CA ALA A 450 26.74 -25.32 -32.85
C ALA A 450 25.27 -25.45 -33.32
N THR A 451 24.54 -26.47 -32.87
CA THR A 451 23.11 -26.69 -33.08
C THR A 451 22.31 -25.96 -31.99
N THR A 452 21.08 -25.56 -32.30
CA THR A 452 20.21 -24.96 -31.28
C THR A 452 19.60 -26.03 -30.39
N ASN A 453 19.64 -25.78 -29.09
CA ASN A 453 18.82 -26.41 -28.07
C ASN A 453 17.82 -25.40 -27.51
N SER A 454 16.68 -25.85 -27.04
CA SER A 454 15.59 -25.01 -26.58
C SER A 454 15.16 -25.43 -25.19
N PHE A 455 15.08 -24.46 -24.29
CA PHE A 455 14.74 -24.64 -22.89
C PHE A 455 13.56 -23.74 -22.51
N ALA A 456 12.59 -24.28 -21.79
CA ALA A 456 11.54 -23.51 -21.14
C ALA A 456 11.25 -24.14 -19.77
N ALA A 457 10.83 -23.32 -18.81
CA ALA A 457 10.35 -23.79 -17.53
C ALA A 457 8.82 -23.64 -17.47
N ASP A 458 8.14 -24.58 -16.83
CA ASP A 458 6.71 -24.55 -16.54
C ASP A 458 6.49 -24.87 -15.06
N ILE A 459 5.40 -24.32 -14.51
CA ILE A 459 4.93 -24.54 -13.14
C ILE A 459 3.41 -24.47 -13.21
N ASP A 460 2.72 -25.54 -12.83
CA ASP A 460 1.27 -25.54 -12.64
C ASP A 460 0.87 -25.82 -11.18
N THR A 461 -0.39 -26.16 -10.92
CA THR A 461 -0.87 -26.40 -9.56
C THR A 461 -0.39 -27.74 -8.99
N ASP A 462 -0.09 -28.72 -9.83
CA ASP A 462 0.40 -30.03 -9.37
C ASP A 462 1.87 -29.95 -8.91
N ASP A 463 2.57 -28.89 -9.34
CA ASP A 463 3.97 -28.60 -8.98
C ASP A 463 4.14 -27.87 -7.65
N VAL A 464 3.06 -27.41 -7.02
CA VAL A 464 3.11 -26.46 -5.90
C VAL A 464 2.48 -27.10 -4.67
N THR A 465 3.23 -27.16 -3.56
CA THR A 465 2.70 -27.56 -2.26
C THR A 465 2.81 -26.39 -1.29
N ALA A 466 1.68 -25.89 -0.80
CA ALA A 466 1.66 -24.77 0.11
C ALA A 466 0.70 -24.96 1.29
N GLU A 467 0.97 -24.24 2.38
CA GLU A 467 0.16 -24.22 3.59
C GLU A 467 -0.12 -22.79 4.07
N ASN A 468 -1.21 -22.61 4.81
CA ASN A 468 -1.54 -21.34 5.47
C ASN A 468 -0.71 -21.12 6.74
N ALA A 469 -0.91 -20.00 7.43
CA ALA A 469 -0.17 -19.68 8.67
C ALA A 469 -0.41 -20.68 9.83
N GLN A 470 -1.40 -21.57 9.70
CA GLN A 470 -1.73 -22.62 10.68
C GLN A 470 -1.14 -24.00 10.30
N GLY A 471 -0.41 -24.11 9.18
CA GLY A 471 0.17 -25.37 8.70
C GLY A 471 -0.86 -26.30 8.03
N THR A 472 -1.97 -25.75 7.54
CA THR A 472 -2.97 -26.50 6.78
C THR A 472 -2.75 -26.29 5.30
N GLY A 473 -2.70 -27.39 4.53
CA GLY A 473 -2.60 -27.35 3.08
C GLY A 473 -3.74 -26.55 2.44
N ILE A 474 -3.42 -25.77 1.41
CA ILE A 474 -4.37 -24.87 0.75
C ILE A 474 -4.75 -25.38 -0.63
N THR A 475 -5.54 -24.59 -1.37
CA THR A 475 -5.82 -24.84 -2.79
C THR A 475 -5.13 -23.79 -3.64
N GLU A 476 -4.25 -24.26 -4.51
CA GLU A 476 -3.51 -23.50 -5.50
C GLU A 476 -4.34 -23.29 -6.76
N SER A 477 -4.01 -22.26 -7.53
CA SER A 477 -4.65 -22.01 -8.83
C SER A 477 -3.71 -21.34 -9.80
N GLY A 478 -3.98 -21.48 -11.10
CA GLY A 478 -3.19 -20.85 -12.15
C GLY A 478 -2.03 -21.71 -12.63
N SER A 479 -1.16 -21.10 -13.44
CA SER A 479 0.00 -21.75 -14.04
C SER A 479 0.93 -20.68 -14.59
N ALA A 480 2.22 -21.01 -14.75
CA ALA A 480 3.24 -20.12 -15.24
C ALA A 480 4.11 -20.84 -16.29
N ALA A 481 3.73 -20.71 -17.55
CA ALA A 481 4.50 -21.24 -18.67
C ALA A 481 5.54 -20.23 -19.17
N GLY A 482 6.82 -20.51 -18.93
CA GLY A 482 7.95 -19.73 -19.44
C GLY A 482 8.04 -19.74 -20.97
N ARG A 483 8.73 -18.75 -21.52
CA ARG A 483 9.00 -18.68 -22.97
C ARG A 483 10.23 -19.49 -23.31
N VAL A 484 10.28 -20.00 -24.55
CA VAL A 484 11.42 -20.77 -25.04
C VAL A 484 12.66 -19.89 -25.18
N ILE A 485 13.75 -20.34 -24.55
CA ILE A 485 15.09 -19.80 -24.66
C ILE A 485 15.92 -20.76 -25.51
N GLU A 486 16.37 -20.30 -26.67
CA GLU A 486 17.28 -21.03 -27.55
C GLU A 486 18.72 -20.87 -27.02
N VAL A 487 19.50 -21.94 -26.94
CA VAL A 487 20.91 -21.93 -26.52
C VAL A 487 21.79 -22.63 -27.52
N ARG A 488 23.07 -22.23 -27.56
CA ARG A 488 24.11 -22.75 -28.45
C ARG A 488 25.48 -22.22 -28.03
N LYS A 489 26.54 -22.88 -28.48
CA LYS A 489 27.96 -22.54 -28.25
C LYS A 489 28.44 -21.33 -29.04
N VAL A 490 28.04 -21.24 -30.31
CA VAL A 490 28.44 -20.15 -31.22
C VAL A 490 27.22 -19.60 -31.92
N GLY A 491 27.13 -18.27 -32.03
CA GLY A 491 26.06 -17.64 -32.81
C GLY A 491 25.88 -16.15 -32.61
N PRO A 492 24.85 -15.57 -33.25
CA PRO A 492 24.55 -14.16 -33.15
C PRO A 492 23.76 -13.83 -31.89
N GLN A 493 24.27 -12.92 -31.07
CA GLN A 493 23.44 -12.20 -30.10
C GLN A 493 22.75 -11.04 -30.81
N ILE A 494 21.42 -11.06 -30.87
CA ILE A 494 20.62 -10.09 -31.62
C ILE A 494 19.81 -9.18 -30.70
N THR A 495 19.77 -7.89 -31.03
CA THR A 495 18.90 -6.90 -30.38
C THR A 495 18.12 -6.12 -31.44
N LEU A 496 16.80 -6.07 -31.29
CA LEU A 496 15.95 -5.19 -32.10
C LEU A 496 16.10 -3.75 -31.60
N VAL A 497 16.81 -2.92 -32.35
CA VAL A 497 17.04 -1.51 -31.99
C VAL A 497 15.78 -0.69 -32.26
N SER A 498 15.14 -0.91 -33.41
CA SER A 498 13.86 -0.31 -33.75
C SER A 498 13.20 -1.04 -34.90
N LYS A 499 11.88 -0.88 -35.01
CA LYS A 499 11.07 -1.32 -36.14
C LYS A 499 10.14 -0.19 -36.57
N SER A 500 9.96 -0.03 -37.87
CA SER A 500 9.03 0.96 -38.44
C SER A 500 8.35 0.39 -39.68
N ILE A 501 7.23 1.00 -40.03
CA ILE A 501 6.46 0.65 -41.21
C ILE A 501 5.88 1.91 -41.81
N THR A 502 6.05 2.08 -43.12
CA THR A 502 5.56 3.24 -43.85
C THR A 502 4.82 2.79 -45.10
N THR A 503 3.74 3.48 -45.43
CA THR A 503 3.03 3.30 -46.69
C THR A 503 3.30 4.49 -47.62
N ASP A 504 3.38 4.21 -48.91
CA ASP A 504 3.61 5.22 -49.94
C ASP A 504 2.78 4.89 -51.19
N GLY A 505 2.53 5.90 -52.02
CA GLY A 505 1.81 5.79 -53.27
C GLY A 505 0.34 6.22 -53.20
N VAL A 506 -0.43 5.84 -54.22
CA VAL A 506 -1.82 6.31 -54.41
C VAL A 506 -2.84 5.16 -54.37
N PRO A 507 -4.09 5.43 -53.94
CA PRO A 507 -5.17 4.44 -53.92
C PRO A 507 -5.37 3.80 -55.29
N GLN A 508 -5.63 2.49 -55.28
CA GLN A 508 -5.78 1.71 -56.51
C GLN A 508 -7.25 1.41 -56.79
N ASN A 509 -7.69 1.61 -58.04
CA ASN A 509 -9.00 1.16 -58.52
C ASN A 509 -8.85 -0.16 -59.28
N ASP A 510 -9.83 -1.07 -59.14
CA ASP A 510 -9.84 -2.38 -59.81
C ASP A 510 -10.44 -2.36 -61.22
N THR A 511 -10.47 -1.19 -61.87
CA THR A 511 -11.13 -1.01 -63.18
C THR A 511 -10.22 -1.26 -64.39
N GLY A 512 -8.99 -1.76 -64.19
CA GLY A 512 -8.01 -2.02 -65.26
C GLY A 512 -7.84 -3.51 -65.58
N PRO A 513 -7.40 -3.87 -66.81
CA PRO A 513 -7.10 -5.26 -67.17
C PRO A 513 -6.05 -5.84 -66.23
N THR A 514 -6.29 -7.07 -65.77
CA THR A 514 -5.52 -7.88 -64.80
C THR A 514 -4.05 -8.18 -65.20
N SER A 515 -3.51 -7.48 -66.19
CA SER A 515 -2.24 -7.78 -66.86
C SER A 515 -1.16 -6.71 -66.68
N ALA A 516 -1.45 -5.61 -65.99
CA ALA A 516 -0.42 -4.63 -65.60
C ALA A 516 -0.09 -4.83 -64.11
N ASN A 517 0.89 -5.68 -63.82
CA ASN A 517 1.47 -5.97 -62.50
C ASN A 517 2.16 -4.75 -61.82
N ARG A 518 1.67 -3.52 -62.06
CA ARG A 518 2.25 -2.27 -61.57
C ARG A 518 1.42 -1.77 -60.40
N SER A 519 1.77 -2.21 -59.19
CA SER A 519 1.24 -1.59 -57.98
C SER A 519 1.69 -0.13 -57.91
N THR A 520 0.77 0.78 -57.60
CA THR A 520 1.06 2.21 -57.38
C THR A 520 1.15 2.56 -55.90
N SER A 521 0.96 1.59 -55.01
CA SER A 521 1.14 1.72 -53.58
C SER A 521 2.06 0.63 -53.04
N THR A 522 2.83 0.98 -52.02
CA THR A 522 3.79 0.10 -51.37
C THR A 522 3.75 0.28 -49.87
N LEU A 523 4.18 -0.77 -49.16
CA LEU A 523 4.41 -0.75 -47.74
C LEU A 523 5.84 -1.22 -47.51
N SER A 524 6.61 -0.44 -46.75
CA SER A 524 8.00 -0.69 -46.44
C SER A 524 8.17 -0.84 -44.94
N ALA A 525 8.51 -2.04 -44.49
CA ALA A 525 8.86 -2.32 -43.11
C ALA A 525 10.37 -2.27 -42.95
N THR A 526 10.88 -1.52 -41.96
CA THR A 526 12.31 -1.43 -41.67
C THR A 526 12.60 -1.91 -40.26
N PHE A 527 13.56 -2.81 -40.13
CA PHE A 527 14.07 -3.30 -38.84
C PHE A 527 15.54 -2.92 -38.71
N ASN A 528 15.89 -2.26 -37.62
CA ASN A 528 17.28 -1.98 -37.27
C ASN A 528 17.74 -3.06 -36.29
N LEU A 529 18.59 -3.95 -36.76
CA LEU A 529 19.04 -5.13 -36.02
C LEU A 529 20.49 -4.95 -35.61
N LYS A 530 20.76 -4.97 -34.31
CA LYS A 530 22.13 -5.05 -33.81
C LYS A 530 22.50 -6.51 -33.65
N ILE A 531 23.57 -6.95 -34.29
CA ILE A 531 24.07 -8.32 -34.26
C ILE A 531 25.50 -8.29 -33.73
N LYS A 532 25.75 -9.08 -32.68
CA LYS A 532 27.08 -9.35 -32.13
C LYS A 532 27.48 -10.79 -32.41
N ALA A 533 28.71 -11.01 -32.87
CA ALA A 533 29.31 -12.34 -32.94
C ALA A 533 29.78 -12.80 -31.56
N VAL A 534 29.36 -13.97 -31.10
CA VAL A 534 29.71 -14.53 -29.79
C VAL A 534 30.05 -16.03 -29.95
N GLY A 535 31.08 -16.50 -29.25
CA GLY A 535 31.57 -17.89 -29.32
C GLY A 535 32.32 -18.22 -30.62
N GLY A 536 32.66 -17.21 -31.41
CA GLY A 536 33.39 -17.35 -32.67
C GLY A 536 32.94 -16.40 -33.79
N ASP A 537 33.69 -16.44 -34.89
CA ASP A 537 33.44 -15.65 -36.09
C ASP A 537 32.13 -16.06 -36.78
N LEU A 538 31.34 -15.07 -37.20
CA LEU A 538 30.10 -15.27 -37.96
C LEU A 538 30.27 -14.82 -39.40
N THR A 539 29.90 -15.68 -40.35
CA THR A 539 29.89 -15.33 -41.77
C THR A 539 28.45 -15.11 -42.24
N PHE A 540 28.22 -13.97 -42.88
CA PHE A 540 26.93 -13.57 -43.43
C PHE A 540 26.97 -13.59 -44.96
N GLY A 541 25.94 -14.16 -45.58
CA GLY A 541 25.70 -13.98 -47.01
C GLY A 541 25.16 -12.59 -47.31
N ARG A 542 25.69 -11.93 -48.35
CA ARG A 542 25.17 -10.67 -48.89
C ARG A 542 23.94 -10.93 -49.77
N GLY A 543 23.23 -9.88 -50.19
CA GLY A 543 21.96 -10.00 -50.93
C GLY A 543 22.01 -10.74 -52.28
N GLY A 544 23.20 -11.01 -52.83
CA GLY A 544 23.40 -11.86 -54.02
C GLY A 544 23.72 -13.33 -53.71
N SER A 545 23.96 -13.69 -52.45
CA SER A 545 24.25 -15.05 -52.02
C SER A 545 23.01 -15.94 -52.11
N SER A 546 23.19 -17.22 -52.44
CA SER A 546 22.14 -18.26 -52.29
C SER A 546 21.74 -18.49 -50.83
N THR A 547 22.57 -18.07 -49.87
CA THR A 547 22.32 -18.05 -48.42
C THR A 547 22.38 -16.62 -47.87
N SER A 548 21.65 -15.71 -48.49
CA SER A 548 21.53 -14.31 -48.02
C SER A 548 21.15 -14.25 -46.54
N LEU A 549 21.76 -13.31 -45.80
CA LEU A 549 21.51 -13.08 -44.38
C LEU A 549 20.00 -12.95 -44.10
N PHE A 550 19.32 -12.14 -44.91
CA PHE A 550 17.86 -12.01 -44.88
C PHE A 550 17.26 -12.56 -46.17
N ALA A 551 16.31 -13.47 -46.03
CA ALA A 551 15.54 -14.01 -47.15
C ALA A 551 14.42 -13.04 -47.57
N THR A 552 14.06 -13.05 -48.85
CA THR A 552 12.89 -12.31 -49.38
C THR A 552 11.57 -13.04 -49.14
N THR A 553 11.63 -14.22 -48.51
CA THR A 553 10.50 -15.13 -48.27
C THR A 553 10.14 -15.17 -46.78
N THR A 554 9.23 -16.09 -46.43
CA THR A 554 8.90 -16.48 -45.05
C THR A 554 10.09 -17.00 -44.26
N GLY A 555 11.27 -17.16 -44.89
CA GLY A 555 12.56 -17.37 -44.25
C GLY A 555 12.97 -16.26 -43.27
N SER A 556 12.58 -15.02 -43.53
CA SER A 556 12.95 -13.88 -42.67
C SER A 556 11.78 -12.95 -42.34
N PHE A 557 10.69 -12.99 -43.12
CA PHE A 557 9.58 -12.07 -42.92
C PHE A 557 8.23 -12.74 -43.12
N ALA A 558 7.28 -12.46 -42.24
CA ALA A 558 5.89 -12.85 -42.39
C ALA A 558 4.99 -11.62 -42.48
N ILE A 559 3.88 -11.76 -43.21
CA ILE A 559 2.88 -10.71 -43.35
C ILE A 559 1.66 -11.11 -42.53
N TYR A 560 1.15 -10.16 -41.74
CA TYR A 560 -0.03 -10.33 -40.92
C TYR A 560 -1.13 -9.42 -41.46
N ARG A 561 -2.32 -9.96 -41.70
CA ARG A 561 -3.52 -9.20 -42.06
C ARG A 561 -4.49 -9.28 -40.89
N ASN A 562 -4.92 -8.11 -40.39
CA ASN A 562 -5.84 -8.00 -39.25
C ASN A 562 -5.39 -8.86 -38.05
N GLY A 563 -4.09 -8.82 -37.73
CA GLY A 563 -3.48 -9.57 -36.63
C GLY A 563 -3.12 -11.04 -36.90
N THR A 564 -3.61 -11.64 -38.00
CA THR A 564 -3.40 -13.06 -38.31
C THR A 564 -2.36 -13.25 -39.43
N TYR A 565 -1.51 -14.27 -39.32
CA TYR A 565 -0.55 -14.59 -40.39
C TYR A 565 -1.29 -14.90 -41.70
N ASP A 566 -0.91 -14.21 -42.78
CA ASP A 566 -1.49 -14.41 -44.10
C ASP A 566 -0.46 -14.96 -45.09
N GLY A 567 -0.40 -16.29 -45.16
CA GLY A 567 0.45 -17.02 -46.09
C GLY A 567 0.09 -16.81 -47.58
N THR A 568 -1.08 -16.25 -47.90
CA THR A 568 -1.51 -15.98 -49.30
C THR A 568 -0.93 -14.68 -49.86
N ILE A 569 -0.52 -13.76 -48.98
CA ILE A 569 0.33 -12.61 -49.33
C ILE A 569 1.81 -13.06 -49.28
N GLY A 570 2.07 -14.18 -48.60
CA GLY A 570 3.38 -14.74 -48.33
C GLY A 570 4.21 -15.10 -49.57
N SER A 571 5.46 -14.64 -49.54
CA SER A 571 6.61 -14.94 -50.42
C SER A 571 6.86 -14.08 -51.67
N SER A 572 6.01 -13.11 -52.01
CA SER A 572 6.36 -12.12 -53.05
C SER A 572 6.62 -10.73 -52.46
N ALA A 573 7.64 -10.64 -51.61
CA ALA A 573 8.34 -9.37 -51.44
C ALA A 573 8.85 -8.94 -52.82
N THR A 574 8.64 -7.69 -53.20
CA THR A 574 9.32 -7.19 -54.39
C THR A 574 10.82 -7.10 -54.17
N SER A 575 11.25 -6.86 -52.92
CA SER A 575 12.66 -6.91 -52.53
C SER A 575 12.83 -6.92 -51.00
N THR A 576 13.99 -7.43 -50.58
CA THR A 576 14.60 -7.15 -49.27
C THR A 576 15.88 -6.39 -49.55
N SER A 577 16.06 -5.22 -48.94
CA SER A 577 17.26 -4.39 -49.09
C SER A 577 17.95 -4.24 -47.75
N TYR A 578 19.24 -4.51 -47.72
CA TYR A 578 20.10 -4.29 -46.57
C TYR A 578 21.54 -4.08 -47.05
N THR A 579 22.31 -3.34 -46.27
CA THR A 579 23.76 -3.23 -46.44
C THR A 579 24.40 -3.60 -45.12
N ILE A 580 25.39 -4.49 -45.15
CA ILE A 580 26.20 -4.81 -43.98
C ILE A 580 27.30 -3.73 -43.87
N PRO A 581 27.30 -2.90 -42.80
CA PRO A 581 28.36 -1.91 -42.57
C PRO A 581 29.77 -2.51 -42.56
N SER A 582 30.78 -1.66 -42.69
CA SER A 582 32.20 -2.04 -42.81
C SER A 582 32.83 -2.74 -41.59
N ALA A 583 32.04 -3.12 -40.59
CA ALA A 583 32.47 -3.92 -39.45
C ALA A 583 32.80 -5.38 -39.84
N CYS A 584 32.34 -5.84 -41.02
CA CYS A 584 32.65 -7.18 -41.53
C CYS A 584 33.79 -7.15 -42.55
N THR A 585 34.65 -8.16 -42.51
CA THR A 585 35.70 -8.40 -43.50
C THR A 585 35.13 -9.16 -44.69
N SER A 586 35.25 -8.64 -45.92
CA SER A 586 34.70 -9.31 -47.11
C SER A 586 35.42 -10.63 -47.40
N VAL A 587 34.64 -11.67 -47.69
CA VAL A 587 35.14 -12.96 -48.16
C VAL A 587 34.58 -13.17 -49.58
N GLY A 588 35.41 -12.96 -50.59
CA GLY A 588 34.94 -12.87 -51.97
C GLY A 588 33.93 -11.72 -52.18
N THR A 589 32.99 -11.89 -53.12
CA THR A 589 31.99 -10.85 -53.47
C THR A 589 30.63 -11.04 -52.82
N GLN A 590 30.34 -12.23 -52.28
CA GLN A 590 28.99 -12.63 -51.86
C GLN A 590 28.85 -12.86 -50.36
N SER A 591 29.93 -12.81 -49.57
CA SER A 591 29.87 -12.97 -48.13
C SER A 591 30.79 -11.99 -47.40
N CYS A 592 30.61 -11.89 -46.09
CA CYS A 592 31.51 -11.18 -45.20
C CYS A 592 31.49 -11.82 -43.81
N THR A 593 32.62 -11.73 -43.11
CA THR A 593 32.82 -12.29 -41.78
C THR A 593 32.85 -11.18 -40.74
N LEU A 594 31.98 -11.27 -39.74
CA LEU A 594 32.01 -10.49 -38.52
C LEU A 594 32.89 -11.24 -37.52
N ALA A 595 34.00 -10.62 -37.12
CA ALA A 595 34.90 -11.22 -36.14
C ALA A 595 34.22 -11.39 -34.79
N GLU A 596 34.61 -12.40 -34.03
CA GLU A 596 34.14 -12.61 -32.67
C GLU A 596 34.23 -11.34 -31.80
N GLY A 597 33.19 -11.08 -31.02
CA GLY A 597 33.07 -9.92 -30.16
C GLY A 597 32.71 -8.62 -30.88
N ALA A 598 32.82 -8.58 -32.22
CA ALA A 598 32.43 -7.43 -33.01
C ALA A 598 30.90 -7.33 -33.13
N GLU A 599 30.43 -6.09 -33.29
CA GLU A 599 29.02 -5.76 -33.40
C GLU A 599 28.75 -4.97 -34.68
N VAL A 600 27.57 -5.19 -35.27
CA VAL A 600 27.11 -4.46 -36.44
C VAL A 600 25.62 -4.16 -36.34
N THR A 601 25.21 -2.94 -36.70
CA THR A 601 23.79 -2.59 -36.82
C THR A 601 23.38 -2.59 -38.28
N ILE A 602 22.45 -3.46 -38.65
CA ILE A 602 22.00 -3.65 -40.02
C ILE A 602 20.55 -3.13 -40.14
N PRO A 603 20.32 -2.07 -40.92
CA PRO A 603 18.98 -1.71 -41.35
C PRO A 603 18.55 -2.68 -42.46
N VAL A 604 17.49 -3.43 -42.22
CA VAL A 604 16.86 -4.28 -43.24
C VAL A 604 15.47 -3.74 -43.56
N THR A 605 15.22 -3.48 -44.83
CA THR A 605 13.93 -3.03 -45.35
C THR A 605 13.29 -4.14 -46.17
N PHE A 606 12.08 -4.52 -45.77
CA PHE A 606 11.21 -5.45 -46.46
C PHE A 606 10.04 -4.70 -47.11
N GLN A 607 9.88 -4.85 -48.42
CA GLN A 607 8.86 -4.13 -49.18
C GLN A 607 7.80 -5.07 -49.75
N ILE A 608 6.53 -4.69 -49.59
CA ILE A 608 5.39 -5.34 -50.22
C ILE A 608 4.60 -4.34 -51.07
N LEU A 609 3.94 -4.87 -52.10
CA LEU A 609 3.11 -4.09 -53.01
C LEU A 609 1.63 -4.17 -52.62
N GLY A 610 0.87 -3.12 -52.90
CA GLY A 610 -0.59 -3.08 -52.76
C GLY A 610 -1.38 -4.02 -53.71
N ARG A 611 -0.69 -4.77 -54.58
CA ARG A 611 -1.24 -5.86 -55.38
C ARG A 611 -0.49 -7.15 -55.15
N GLN A 612 -1.20 -8.27 -55.19
CA GLN A 612 -0.58 -9.59 -55.22
C GLN A 612 0.24 -9.77 -56.49
N VAL A 613 1.50 -10.19 -56.35
CA VAL A 613 2.44 -10.32 -57.48
C VAL A 613 2.03 -11.43 -58.46
N VAL A 614 1.35 -12.47 -57.96
CA VAL A 614 0.94 -13.64 -58.75
C VAL A 614 -0.37 -13.41 -59.51
N THR A 615 -1.37 -12.84 -58.85
CA THR A 615 -2.74 -12.70 -59.37
C THR A 615 -3.05 -11.30 -59.89
N GLY A 616 -2.23 -10.29 -59.54
CA GLY A 616 -2.47 -8.90 -59.89
C GLY A 616 -3.65 -8.25 -59.15
N SER A 617 -4.35 -8.98 -58.28
CA SER A 617 -5.48 -8.47 -57.49
C SER A 617 -5.02 -7.47 -56.43
N THR A 618 -5.85 -6.47 -56.15
CA THR A 618 -5.64 -5.54 -55.04
C THR A 618 -5.60 -6.31 -53.72
N LEU A 619 -4.75 -5.86 -52.80
CA LEU A 619 -4.87 -6.25 -51.40
C LEU A 619 -6.13 -5.61 -50.82
N THR A 620 -6.84 -6.34 -49.97
CA THR A 620 -8.18 -5.97 -49.47
C THR A 620 -8.19 -4.56 -48.87
N VAL A 621 -9.03 -3.69 -49.45
CA VAL A 621 -9.28 -2.32 -48.95
C VAL A 621 -9.88 -2.40 -47.55
N GLY A 622 -9.39 -1.57 -46.63
CA GLY A 622 -9.85 -1.52 -45.23
C GLY A 622 -9.24 -2.59 -44.31
N SER A 623 -8.34 -3.45 -44.81
CA SER A 623 -7.55 -4.33 -43.96
C SER A 623 -6.30 -3.63 -43.41
N LEU A 624 -5.89 -4.05 -42.22
CA LEU A 624 -4.66 -3.64 -41.57
C LEU A 624 -3.56 -4.68 -41.83
N TYR A 625 -2.35 -4.21 -42.11
CA TYR A 625 -1.20 -5.02 -42.44
C TYR A 625 -0.02 -4.69 -41.53
N ALA A 626 0.66 -5.73 -41.07
CA ALA A 626 1.93 -5.65 -40.35
C ALA A 626 2.92 -6.67 -40.90
N VAL A 627 4.21 -6.43 -40.66
CA VAL A 627 5.30 -7.34 -41.04
C VAL A 627 5.98 -7.82 -39.77
N GLY A 628 6.11 -9.14 -39.63
CA GLY A 628 6.94 -9.79 -38.61
C GLY A 628 8.34 -10.08 -39.14
N PHE A 629 9.35 -9.89 -38.30
CA PHE A 629 10.69 -10.39 -38.53
C PHE A 629 10.81 -11.79 -37.91
N GLU A 630 11.01 -12.81 -38.74
CA GLU A 630 10.84 -14.21 -38.39
C GLU A 630 12.18 -14.97 -38.28
N GLY A 631 13.28 -14.37 -38.73
CA GLY A 631 14.61 -14.97 -38.61
C GLY A 631 15.61 -14.55 -39.67
N PHE A 632 16.81 -15.08 -39.56
CA PHE A 632 17.91 -14.81 -40.50
C PHE A 632 18.91 -15.96 -40.53
N THR A 633 19.67 -16.02 -41.62
CA THR A 633 20.61 -17.11 -41.91
C THR A 633 22.05 -16.64 -41.68
N TRP A 634 22.87 -17.48 -41.08
CA TRP A 634 24.28 -17.19 -40.85
C TRP A 634 25.11 -18.48 -40.87
N HIS A 635 26.42 -18.33 -40.89
CA HIS A 635 27.38 -19.41 -41.02
C HIS A 635 28.45 -19.26 -39.92
N SER A 636 29.03 -20.37 -39.44
CA SER A 636 30.23 -20.35 -38.59
C SER A 636 31.27 -21.32 -39.11
N ALA A 637 32.49 -21.28 -38.57
CA ALA A 637 33.50 -22.29 -38.86
C ALA A 637 33.06 -23.71 -38.42
N ALA A 638 32.20 -23.81 -37.41
CA ALA A 638 31.73 -25.07 -36.84
C ALA A 638 30.53 -25.68 -37.58
N ALA A 639 29.74 -24.88 -38.31
CA ALA A 639 28.54 -25.35 -38.98
C ALA A 639 28.22 -24.59 -40.27
N ASP A 640 27.82 -25.34 -41.31
CA ASP A 640 27.72 -24.83 -42.68
C ASP A 640 26.61 -23.79 -42.80
N THR A 641 25.33 -24.08 -42.58
CA THR A 641 24.26 -23.06 -42.58
C THR A 641 23.41 -23.17 -41.31
N GLN A 642 23.24 -22.05 -40.60
CA GLN A 642 22.48 -21.92 -39.36
C GLN A 642 21.38 -20.88 -39.50
N ARG A 643 20.32 -21.01 -38.69
CA ARG A 643 19.21 -20.07 -38.67
C ARG A 643 18.84 -19.73 -37.24
N THR A 644 18.60 -18.44 -37.00
CA THR A 644 18.04 -17.94 -35.74
C THR A 644 16.56 -17.63 -35.96
N THR A 645 15.69 -18.19 -35.13
CA THR A 645 14.22 -18.17 -35.32
C THR A 645 13.39 -17.88 -34.08
N PHE A 646 13.98 -17.67 -32.90
CA PHE A 646 13.21 -17.39 -31.67
C PHE A 646 12.21 -16.22 -31.79
N MET A 647 12.46 -15.27 -32.70
CA MET A 647 11.57 -14.13 -32.96
C MET A 647 10.30 -14.50 -33.72
N ALA A 648 10.24 -15.69 -34.31
CA ALA A 648 9.15 -16.10 -35.17
C ALA A 648 7.81 -16.02 -34.44
N THR A 649 6.78 -15.53 -35.12
CA THR A 649 5.41 -15.30 -34.61
C THR A 649 5.27 -14.24 -33.51
N SER A 650 6.37 -13.79 -32.89
CA SER A 650 6.35 -12.83 -31.79
C SER A 650 5.82 -11.46 -32.23
N THR A 651 4.90 -10.90 -31.44
CA THR A 651 4.41 -9.52 -31.61
C THR A 651 5.51 -8.48 -31.34
N ASP A 652 6.50 -8.81 -30.52
CA ASP A 652 7.63 -7.92 -30.22
C ASP A 652 8.51 -7.69 -31.44
N TRP A 653 8.49 -8.63 -32.38
CA TRP A 653 9.20 -8.56 -33.66
C TRP A 653 8.30 -8.20 -34.84
N ARG A 654 7.07 -7.73 -34.56
CA ARG A 654 6.07 -7.32 -35.56
C ARG A 654 5.88 -5.81 -35.60
N THR A 655 5.87 -5.20 -36.79
CA THR A 655 5.59 -3.76 -36.93
C THR A 655 4.18 -3.39 -36.46
N ALA A 656 3.91 -2.10 -36.34
CA ALA A 656 2.53 -1.62 -36.17
C ALA A 656 1.66 -1.99 -37.39
N ASP A 657 0.35 -1.98 -37.17
CA ASP A 657 -0.66 -2.17 -38.21
C ASP A 657 -0.83 -0.90 -39.05
N VAL A 658 -0.82 -1.04 -40.37
CA VAL A 658 -1.09 0.06 -41.32
C VAL A 658 -2.01 -0.39 -42.44
N SER A 659 -2.81 0.51 -42.99
CA SER A 659 -3.57 0.27 -44.22
C SER A 659 -2.78 0.77 -45.43
N PHE A 660 -2.90 0.06 -46.56
CA PHE A 660 -2.49 0.65 -47.84
C PHE A 660 -3.27 1.94 -48.12
N PRO A 661 -2.67 2.92 -48.83
CA PRO A 661 -3.34 4.12 -49.30
C PRO A 661 -4.55 3.83 -50.19
#